data_AF-A0A175R8G0-F1
#
_entry.id   AF-A0A175R8G0-F1
#
_cell.length_a   1.000
_cell.length_b   1.000
_cell.length_c   1.000
_cell.angle_alpha   90.00
_cell.angle_beta   90.00
_cell.angle_gamma   90.00
#
_symmetry.space_group_name_H-M   'P 1'
#
loop_
_entity.id
_entity.type
_entity.pdbx_description
1 polymer ?
#
loop_
_entity_poly.entity_id
_entity_poly.type
_entity_poly.pdbx_seq_one_letter_code
_entity_poly.pdbx_strand_id
1 'polypeptide(L)'
;MPEFPELDVMTEAEAAAELERLALEMAEHDRRYYEDDAPDITDAEFDALRRRNAELERRFPGLVRADSPSAKVGSAPSSKFAKIRHSVPMLSLENAFSDEDVADFARRVRRFLGLSESAKLAITAEPKIDGLSLSLRYEKGKLVSAATRGDGQVGEDVTANARTLDDIPDELTGFHPEIFEVRGEVYMTHADFAGLNARLLAEAGEGDGAKAARQFANPRNAAAGSLRQKDAGVTRQRPLRFFAYAWGETSELPGKTQSEIVAALQTMGFQTNAVPQNGRAEPLMRRLETVEGLIEHYRRIEAERAGLGYDIDGVVYKVDDLDQQRELGFVSRAPRWAIAHKFSAEQATTVVEDIVINVGRTGKLAPLAKLTPVTVGGVVVSNVTLHNEDYVAGRDADGDPIRGGRDIRIGDTVVIQRAGDVIPQVVDVVIEKRPERAEPFRYPDHCPICGSKAEREINPRTGRLDSVRRCTAAMTCPAQAKEGLKHFVSRNAFDIEGLGETFVEELFDAGLVRQPADLFRMAFEPLREVIEARRKALSEARRQAEGKSEPVKPAKKGETTKAIDNLLAAIEARKSVSLDRFIFALGIPEIGEASAKALAKHFDDVRALIAGIEAARDGQPSEDWAELSALHTIGGVTFERLMAVDEAKLADPAWKPLRDGELGLKANQRVALRERYGEEAEGFAEALRRAKAGAPGEAFLRLTGDSDIGTVATLSLIHFFDETHNREAVEALLEAGVSTTNERAAPPPSSSPVKDKIVVFTGTLEKMTRSEAKERAEALGAKVSGSVSKKTDLVVAGPGAGSKLADAQKHGVKVITEDDWLVLIG
;
A
#
# COMPACT_ATOMS: atom_id res chain seq x y z
N MET A 1 -5.53 -7.91 12.12
CA MET A 1 -6.14 -7.75 10.79
C MET A 1 -7.63 -7.91 10.98
N PRO A 2 -8.51 -7.15 10.31
CA PRO A 2 -9.93 -7.46 10.35
C PRO A 2 -10.11 -8.81 9.63
N GLU A 3 -10.59 -9.83 10.34
CA GLU A 3 -11.06 -11.06 9.70
C GLU A 3 -12.32 -10.73 8.92
N PHE A 4 -12.18 -10.83 7.60
CA PHE A 4 -13.32 -10.93 6.73
C PHE A 4 -13.72 -12.41 6.63
N PRO A 5 -15.02 -12.73 6.66
CA PRO A 5 -15.48 -14.09 6.52
C PRO A 5 -14.91 -14.79 5.27
N GLU A 6 -14.99 -16.12 5.22
CA GLU A 6 -14.72 -16.83 3.97
C GLU A 6 -15.61 -16.29 2.83
N LEU A 7 -15.08 -16.30 1.60
CA LEU A 7 -15.72 -15.71 0.42
C LEU A 7 -17.17 -16.18 0.20
N ASP A 8 -17.48 -17.40 0.66
CA ASP A 8 -18.77 -18.04 0.46
C ASP A 8 -19.86 -17.53 1.42
N VAL A 9 -19.47 -16.91 2.53
CA VAL A 9 -20.36 -16.39 3.59
C VAL A 9 -20.28 -14.87 3.77
N MET A 10 -19.44 -14.18 3.00
CA MET A 10 -19.30 -12.72 3.04
C MET A 10 -20.54 -11.97 2.54
N THR A 11 -20.91 -10.91 3.26
CA THR A 11 -21.92 -9.93 2.82
C THR A 11 -21.32 -8.89 1.87
N GLU A 12 -22.16 -8.19 1.09
CA GLU A 12 -21.70 -7.11 0.19
C GLU A 12 -21.01 -5.96 0.95
N ALA A 13 -21.45 -5.64 2.16
CA ALA A 13 -20.84 -4.59 2.98
C ALA A 13 -19.43 -4.99 3.46
N GLU A 14 -19.24 -6.25 3.86
CA GLU A 14 -17.93 -6.80 4.23
C GLU A 14 -17.00 -6.89 3.02
N ALA A 15 -17.52 -7.26 1.85
CA ALA A 15 -16.77 -7.27 0.60
C ALA A 15 -16.28 -5.88 0.19
N ALA A 16 -17.12 -4.85 0.34
CA ALA A 16 -16.73 -3.46 0.04
C ALA A 16 -15.60 -2.97 0.97
N ALA A 17 -15.70 -3.25 2.27
CA ALA A 17 -14.68 -2.87 3.25
C ALA A 17 -13.36 -3.63 3.05
N GLU A 18 -13.40 -4.91 2.67
CA GLU A 18 -12.17 -5.67 2.38
C GLU A 18 -11.50 -5.20 1.09
N LEU A 19 -12.28 -4.91 0.02
CA LEU A 19 -11.75 -4.35 -1.21
C LEU A 19 -11.07 -2.98 -0.98
N GLU A 20 -11.60 -2.17 -0.07
CA GLU A 20 -10.97 -0.89 0.34
C GLU A 20 -9.64 -1.09 1.07
N ARG A 21 -9.63 -1.99 2.06
CA ARG A 21 -8.41 -2.31 2.82
C ARG A 21 -7.32 -2.85 1.91
N LEU A 22 -7.65 -3.82 1.05
CA LEU A 22 -6.73 -4.40 0.06
C LEU A 22 -6.20 -3.33 -0.90
N ALA A 23 -7.04 -2.38 -1.32
CA ALA A 23 -6.63 -1.30 -2.20
C ALA A 23 -5.58 -0.38 -1.55
N LEU A 24 -5.79 0.01 -0.29
CA LEU A 24 -4.87 0.87 0.46
C LEU A 24 -3.55 0.16 0.80
N GLU A 25 -3.63 -1.07 1.29
CA GLU A 25 -2.47 -1.88 1.67
C GLU A 25 -1.56 -2.13 0.46
N MET A 26 -2.13 -2.59 -0.66
CA MET A 26 -1.33 -2.82 -1.87
C MET A 26 -0.75 -1.54 -2.47
N ALA A 27 -1.42 -0.38 -2.34
CA ALA A 27 -0.86 0.90 -2.80
C ALA A 27 0.40 1.31 -2.04
N GLU A 28 0.46 1.11 -0.71
CA GLU A 28 1.66 1.39 0.09
C GLU A 28 2.79 0.42 -0.25
N HIS A 29 2.47 -0.86 -0.48
CA HIS A 29 3.47 -1.85 -0.90
C HIS A 29 4.02 -1.57 -2.30
N ASP A 30 3.17 -1.21 -3.27
CA ASP A 30 3.60 -0.77 -4.60
C ASP A 30 4.54 0.44 -4.51
N ARG A 31 4.24 1.43 -3.65
CA ARG A 31 5.10 2.61 -3.43
C ARG A 31 6.48 2.22 -2.90
N ARG A 32 6.54 1.38 -1.86
CA ARG A 32 7.81 0.91 -1.28
C ARG A 32 8.64 0.08 -2.26
N TYR A 33 7.96 -0.73 -3.06
CA TYR A 33 8.58 -1.61 -4.04
C TYR A 33 9.14 -0.83 -5.23
N TYR A 34 8.39 0.09 -5.82
CA TYR A 34 8.76 0.77 -7.06
C TYR A 34 9.40 2.16 -6.87
N GLU A 35 9.04 2.91 -5.83
CA GLU A 35 9.59 4.26 -5.62
C GLU A 35 10.82 4.24 -4.72
N ASP A 36 10.74 3.55 -3.59
CA ASP A 36 11.76 3.59 -2.53
C ASP A 36 12.85 2.51 -2.67
N ASP A 37 12.66 1.54 -3.57
CA ASP A 37 13.49 0.33 -3.74
C ASP A 37 13.69 -0.41 -2.39
N ALA A 38 12.63 -0.44 -1.55
CA ALA A 38 12.67 -0.92 -0.17
C ALA A 38 11.33 -1.58 0.26
N PRO A 39 10.92 -2.69 -0.39
CA PRO A 39 9.67 -3.37 -0.06
C PRO A 39 9.66 -3.93 1.37
N ASP A 40 8.47 -3.98 1.98
CA ASP A 40 8.24 -4.46 3.34
C ASP A 40 7.32 -5.69 3.43
N ILE A 41 6.81 -6.19 2.31
CA ILE A 41 6.09 -7.48 2.21
C ILE A 41 6.57 -8.28 1.00
N THR A 42 6.15 -9.54 0.93
CA THR A 42 6.60 -10.50 -0.09
C THR A 42 5.91 -10.16 -1.41
N ASP A 43 6.53 -10.50 -2.53
CA ASP A 43 5.81 -10.65 -3.81
C ASP A 43 4.62 -11.62 -3.64
N ALA A 44 4.76 -12.69 -2.85
CA ALA A 44 3.73 -13.71 -2.64
C ALA A 44 2.55 -13.26 -1.75
N GLU A 45 2.79 -12.44 -0.75
CA GLU A 45 1.81 -11.79 0.14
C GLU A 45 1.13 -10.71 -0.67
N PHE A 46 1.89 -9.89 -1.40
CA PHE A 46 1.31 -8.93 -2.34
C PHE A 46 0.45 -9.63 -3.40
N ASP A 47 0.89 -10.78 -3.90
CA ASP A 47 0.11 -11.64 -4.78
C ASP A 47 -1.08 -12.31 -4.08
N ALA A 48 -0.98 -12.62 -2.79
CA ALA A 48 -2.10 -13.11 -1.99
C ALA A 48 -3.15 -12.02 -1.78
N LEU A 49 -2.73 -10.79 -1.48
CA LEU A 49 -3.58 -9.60 -1.43
C LEU A 49 -4.25 -9.37 -2.79
N ARG A 50 -3.48 -9.49 -3.88
CA ARG A 50 -4.03 -9.36 -5.25
C ARG A 50 -5.00 -10.48 -5.59
N ARG A 51 -4.71 -11.73 -5.21
CA ARG A 51 -5.61 -12.88 -5.42
C ARG A 51 -6.90 -12.69 -4.64
N ARG A 52 -6.82 -12.33 -3.36
CA ARG A 52 -7.98 -12.03 -2.52
C ARG A 52 -8.82 -10.89 -3.12
N ASN A 53 -8.18 -9.82 -3.57
CA ASN A 53 -8.86 -8.71 -4.25
C ASN A 53 -9.58 -9.19 -5.52
N ALA A 54 -8.90 -9.95 -6.38
CA ALA A 54 -9.48 -10.48 -7.61
C ALA A 54 -10.64 -11.46 -7.36
N GLU A 55 -10.55 -12.31 -6.33
CA GLU A 55 -11.63 -13.21 -5.93
C GLU A 55 -12.87 -12.46 -5.47
N LEU A 56 -12.69 -11.40 -4.69
CA LEU A 56 -13.76 -10.53 -4.21
C LEU A 56 -14.41 -9.75 -5.36
N GLU A 57 -13.61 -9.17 -6.27
CA GLU A 57 -14.13 -8.48 -7.46
C GLU A 57 -14.91 -9.43 -8.38
N ARG A 58 -14.45 -10.68 -8.52
CA ARG A 58 -15.16 -11.71 -9.28
C ARG A 58 -16.49 -12.07 -8.63
N ARG A 59 -16.53 -12.18 -7.30
CA ARG A 59 -17.73 -12.57 -6.54
C ARG A 59 -18.74 -11.43 -6.43
N PHE A 60 -18.25 -10.19 -6.34
CA PHE A 60 -19.04 -8.97 -6.18
C PHE A 60 -18.69 -7.92 -7.27
N PRO A 61 -19.05 -8.15 -8.55
CA PRO A 61 -18.67 -7.26 -9.65
C PRO A 61 -19.22 -5.83 -9.52
N GLY A 62 -20.29 -5.62 -8.75
CA GLY A 62 -20.88 -4.31 -8.48
C GLY A 62 -20.09 -3.46 -7.48
N LEU A 63 -19.11 -4.05 -6.78
CA LEU A 63 -18.30 -3.40 -5.74
C LEU A 63 -16.86 -3.08 -6.20
N VAL A 64 -16.53 -3.35 -7.46
CA VAL A 64 -15.21 -3.03 -8.04
C VAL A 64 -14.96 -1.54 -7.90
N ARG A 65 -13.95 -1.19 -7.11
CA ARG A 65 -13.60 0.21 -6.80
C ARG A 65 -12.89 0.88 -7.97
N ALA A 66 -13.04 2.20 -8.08
CA ALA A 66 -12.38 2.99 -9.13
C ALA A 66 -10.85 3.09 -8.92
N ASP A 67 -10.39 3.04 -7.67
CA ASP A 67 -8.99 3.06 -7.27
C ASP A 67 -8.39 1.65 -7.12
N SER A 68 -9.14 0.62 -7.51
CA SER A 68 -8.73 -0.77 -7.31
C SER A 68 -7.36 -1.02 -7.92
N PRO A 69 -6.44 -1.66 -7.19
CA PRO A 69 -5.15 -2.07 -7.74
C PRO A 69 -5.27 -3.15 -8.83
N SER A 70 -6.45 -3.76 -9.00
CA SER A 70 -6.73 -4.58 -10.18
C SER A 70 -6.84 -3.76 -11.47
N ALA A 71 -6.94 -2.43 -11.36
CA ALA A 71 -6.94 -1.49 -12.48
C ALA A 71 -5.68 -0.63 -12.61
N LYS A 72 -4.77 -0.68 -11.62
CA LYS A 72 -3.50 0.09 -11.62
C LYS A 72 -2.30 -0.76 -12.06
N VAL A 73 -1.29 -0.10 -12.63
CA VAL A 73 -0.04 -0.70 -13.08
C VAL A 73 1.12 0.09 -12.47
N GLY A 74 2.09 -0.57 -11.85
CA GLY A 74 3.29 0.09 -11.30
C GLY A 74 3.02 1.22 -10.30
N SER A 75 3.95 2.17 -10.15
CA SER A 75 3.84 3.33 -9.24
C SER A 75 4.19 4.64 -9.95
N ALA A 76 3.73 5.77 -9.41
CA ALA A 76 4.03 7.07 -10.01
C ALA A 76 5.55 7.33 -10.06
N PRO A 77 6.10 7.86 -11.17
CA PRO A 77 7.53 8.16 -11.27
C PRO A 77 7.96 9.26 -10.31
N SER A 78 9.17 9.13 -9.76
CA SER A 78 9.76 10.08 -8.81
C SER A 78 9.84 11.50 -9.38
N SER A 79 9.81 12.51 -8.50
CA SER A 79 10.12 13.89 -8.87
C SER A 79 11.61 14.14 -9.14
N LYS A 80 12.48 13.16 -8.86
CA LYS A 80 13.95 13.28 -8.99
C LYS A 80 14.44 13.23 -10.45
N PHE A 81 13.68 12.62 -11.35
CA PHE A 81 13.99 12.47 -12.76
C PHE A 81 12.92 13.17 -13.61
N ALA A 82 13.29 13.57 -14.83
CA ALA A 82 12.29 13.99 -15.81
C ALA A 82 11.33 12.83 -16.11
N LYS A 83 10.12 13.13 -16.56
CA LYS A 83 9.07 12.12 -16.79
C LYS A 83 8.86 11.92 -18.29
N ILE A 84 8.78 10.67 -18.72
CA ILE A 84 8.46 10.28 -20.11
C ILE A 84 7.14 9.53 -20.10
N ARG A 85 6.16 9.98 -20.89
CA ARG A 85 4.93 9.24 -21.14
C ARG A 85 5.21 8.17 -22.21
N HIS A 86 4.88 6.92 -21.91
CA HIS A 86 4.98 5.81 -22.85
C HIS A 86 3.89 5.94 -23.92
N SER A 87 4.26 5.86 -25.21
CA SER A 87 3.30 5.92 -26.32
C SER A 87 2.34 4.73 -26.31
N VAL A 88 2.86 3.55 -25.96
CA VAL A 88 2.06 2.36 -25.67
C VAL A 88 2.24 2.07 -24.18
N PRO A 89 1.19 1.83 -23.38
CA PRO A 89 1.36 1.52 -21.96
C PRO A 89 2.24 0.29 -21.70
N MET A 90 3.06 0.33 -20.64
CA MET A 90 3.82 -0.79 -20.11
C MET A 90 3.05 -1.47 -18.98
N LEU A 91 2.27 -2.49 -19.32
CA LEU A 91 1.37 -3.18 -18.37
C LEU A 91 2.08 -4.22 -17.50
N SER A 92 1.38 -4.70 -16.47
CA SER A 92 1.80 -5.85 -15.67
C SER A 92 1.34 -7.17 -16.31
N LEU A 93 1.75 -8.30 -15.74
CA LEU A 93 1.26 -9.64 -16.09
C LEU A 93 0.34 -10.16 -14.98
N GLU A 94 -0.66 -10.98 -15.35
CA GLU A 94 -1.34 -11.84 -14.38
C GLU A 94 -0.40 -12.96 -13.93
N ASN A 95 -0.57 -13.45 -12.70
CA ASN A 95 0.27 -14.50 -12.12
C ASN A 95 -0.47 -15.85 -12.09
N ALA A 96 0.28 -16.90 -12.37
CA ALA A 96 -0.08 -18.31 -12.15
C ALA A 96 0.88 -18.88 -11.09
N PHE A 97 0.34 -19.72 -10.20
CA PHE A 97 1.10 -20.36 -9.12
C PHE A 97 1.04 -21.89 -9.19
N SER A 98 0.27 -22.42 -10.13
CA SER A 98 0.06 -23.85 -10.32
C SER A 98 -0.05 -24.22 -11.79
N ASP A 99 0.22 -25.49 -12.09
CA ASP A 99 0.03 -26.08 -13.42
C ASP A 99 -1.43 -25.91 -13.93
N GLU A 100 -2.42 -25.96 -13.04
CA GLU A 100 -3.84 -25.76 -13.41
C GLU A 100 -4.12 -24.31 -13.83
N ASP A 101 -3.50 -23.31 -13.21
CA ASP A 101 -3.66 -21.91 -13.61
C ASP A 101 -3.22 -21.69 -15.06
N VAL A 102 -2.17 -22.40 -15.50
CA VAL A 102 -1.65 -22.39 -16.88
C VAL A 102 -2.62 -23.08 -17.84
N ALA A 103 -3.18 -24.22 -17.43
CA ALA A 103 -4.21 -24.92 -18.20
C ALA A 103 -5.47 -24.05 -18.38
N ASP A 104 -5.90 -23.40 -17.31
CA ASP A 104 -7.01 -22.45 -17.27
C ASP A 104 -6.76 -21.26 -18.20
N PHE A 105 -5.57 -20.66 -18.16
CA PHE A 105 -5.16 -19.60 -19.07
C PHE A 105 -5.31 -20.03 -20.54
N ALA A 106 -4.74 -21.17 -20.92
CA ALA A 106 -4.83 -21.69 -22.28
C ALA A 106 -6.29 -21.97 -22.70
N ARG A 107 -7.14 -22.47 -21.78
CA ARG A 107 -8.57 -22.69 -22.03
C ARG A 107 -9.33 -21.37 -22.24
N ARG A 108 -9.03 -20.34 -21.44
CA ARG A 108 -9.61 -18.99 -21.57
C ARG A 108 -9.25 -18.35 -22.91
N VAL A 109 -7.99 -18.45 -23.33
CA VAL A 109 -7.52 -17.93 -24.62
C VAL A 109 -8.25 -18.61 -25.79
N ARG A 110 -8.29 -19.96 -25.80
CA ARG A 110 -9.01 -20.71 -26.85
C ARG A 110 -10.48 -20.30 -26.94
N ARG A 111 -11.15 -20.22 -25.80
CA ARG A 111 -12.57 -19.82 -25.72
C ARG A 111 -12.79 -18.42 -26.28
N PHE A 112 -11.92 -17.47 -25.96
CA PHE A 112 -12.05 -16.10 -26.43
C PHE A 112 -11.90 -16.01 -27.96
N LEU A 113 -10.93 -16.73 -28.52
CA LEU A 113 -10.68 -16.81 -29.97
C LEU A 113 -11.67 -17.72 -30.73
N GLY A 114 -12.68 -18.28 -30.06
CA GLY A 114 -13.63 -19.21 -30.66
C GLY A 114 -13.03 -20.54 -31.13
N LEU A 115 -11.87 -20.92 -30.58
CA LEU A 115 -11.16 -22.16 -30.91
C LEU A 115 -11.71 -23.34 -30.10
N SER A 116 -11.66 -24.56 -30.67
CA SER A 116 -11.99 -25.78 -29.93
C SER A 116 -10.98 -26.04 -28.81
N GLU A 117 -11.37 -26.78 -27.77
CA GLU A 117 -10.44 -27.10 -26.66
C GLU A 117 -9.18 -27.86 -27.11
N SER A 118 -9.30 -28.65 -28.17
CA SER A 118 -8.19 -29.40 -28.79
C SER A 118 -7.41 -28.60 -29.85
N ALA A 119 -7.82 -27.37 -30.15
CA ALA A 119 -7.11 -26.55 -31.13
C ALA A 119 -5.69 -26.25 -30.63
N LYS A 120 -4.73 -26.36 -31.56
CA LYS A 120 -3.35 -25.96 -31.31
C LYS A 120 -3.31 -24.46 -31.00
N LEU A 121 -2.65 -24.11 -29.90
CA LEU A 121 -2.44 -22.73 -29.49
C LEU A 121 -0.93 -22.56 -29.26
N ALA A 122 -0.28 -21.83 -30.16
CA ALA A 122 1.15 -21.57 -30.05
C ALA A 122 1.40 -20.51 -28.97
N ILE A 123 2.24 -20.85 -28.01
CA ILE A 123 2.62 -20.02 -26.87
C ILE A 123 4.14 -20.04 -26.75
N THR A 124 4.72 -18.88 -26.57
CA THR A 124 6.13 -18.72 -26.21
C THR A 124 6.29 -18.78 -24.71
N ALA A 125 7.32 -19.49 -24.24
CA ALA A 125 7.67 -19.66 -22.83
C ALA A 125 9.10 -19.17 -22.61
N GLU A 126 9.26 -18.11 -21.84
CA GLU A 126 10.54 -17.43 -21.60
C GLU A 126 10.78 -17.21 -20.09
N PRO A 127 12.02 -17.30 -19.58
CA PRO A 127 12.34 -16.93 -18.21
C PRO A 127 11.85 -15.53 -17.85
N LYS A 128 11.23 -15.41 -16.68
CA LYS A 128 10.85 -14.12 -16.10
C LYS A 128 12.05 -13.55 -15.35
N ILE A 129 12.73 -12.59 -15.98
CA ILE A 129 13.93 -11.95 -15.44
C ILE A 129 13.56 -11.11 -14.22
N ASP A 130 14.35 -11.22 -13.16
CA ASP A 130 14.13 -10.44 -11.94
C ASP A 130 15.01 -9.19 -11.93
N GLY A 131 14.45 -8.07 -12.41
CA GLY A 131 15.18 -6.81 -12.54
C GLY A 131 14.27 -5.58 -12.56
N LEU A 132 14.66 -4.58 -13.34
CA LEU A 132 13.87 -3.37 -13.57
C LEU A 132 13.52 -3.25 -15.05
N SER A 133 12.22 -3.22 -15.36
CA SER A 133 11.74 -3.03 -16.73
C SER A 133 12.12 -1.66 -17.28
N LEU A 134 12.62 -1.67 -18.52
CA LEU A 134 13.10 -0.50 -19.25
C LEU A 134 12.52 -0.48 -20.66
N SER A 135 12.04 0.69 -21.07
CA SER A 135 11.63 1.00 -22.44
C SER A 135 12.69 1.86 -23.12
N LEU A 136 13.07 1.50 -24.35
CA LEU A 136 14.10 2.14 -25.16
C LEU A 136 13.49 2.56 -26.49
N ARG A 137 13.28 3.86 -26.69
CA ARG A 137 12.73 4.39 -27.94
C ARG A 137 13.84 4.72 -28.91
N TYR A 138 13.81 4.07 -30.08
CA TYR A 138 14.65 4.38 -31.22
C TYR A 138 13.85 5.13 -32.29
N GLU A 139 14.45 6.16 -32.87
CA GLU A 139 13.94 6.84 -34.05
C GLU A 139 14.98 6.78 -35.17
N LYS A 140 14.58 6.28 -36.34
CA LYS A 140 15.48 6.01 -37.48
C LYS A 140 16.72 5.22 -37.05
N GLY A 141 16.50 4.21 -36.21
CA GLY A 141 17.53 3.35 -35.66
C GLY A 141 18.41 3.98 -34.58
N LYS A 142 18.21 5.23 -34.15
CA LYS A 142 19.03 5.87 -33.09
C LYS A 142 18.29 5.93 -31.77
N LEU A 143 18.94 5.59 -30.66
CA LEU A 143 18.34 5.71 -29.33
C LEU A 143 18.03 7.18 -29.07
N VAL A 144 16.77 7.52 -28.81
CA VAL A 144 16.32 8.88 -28.51
C VAL A 144 15.99 9.04 -27.04
N SER A 145 15.33 8.04 -26.44
CA SER A 145 14.99 8.09 -25.02
C SER A 145 14.94 6.71 -24.39
N ALA A 146 15.20 6.64 -23.08
CA ALA A 146 15.00 5.47 -22.26
C ALA A 146 14.18 5.83 -21.02
N ALA A 147 13.14 5.05 -20.73
CA ALA A 147 12.23 5.30 -19.63
C ALA A 147 12.02 4.04 -18.79
N THR A 148 12.05 4.19 -17.45
CA THR A 148 11.59 3.12 -16.54
C THR A 148 10.10 2.88 -16.72
N ARG A 149 9.56 1.78 -16.20
CA ARG A 149 8.12 1.52 -16.30
C ARG A 149 7.25 2.58 -15.63
N GLY A 150 7.63 3.05 -14.45
CA GLY A 150 6.80 3.91 -13.59
C GLY A 150 5.41 3.31 -13.37
N ASP A 151 4.36 4.09 -13.66
CA ASP A 151 2.94 3.69 -13.46
C ASP A 151 2.35 2.97 -14.68
N GLY A 152 3.23 2.52 -15.59
CA GLY A 152 2.86 1.93 -16.86
C GLY A 152 2.42 2.93 -17.92
N GLN A 153 2.02 4.16 -17.57
CA GLN A 153 1.77 5.23 -18.54
C GLN A 153 2.92 6.23 -18.60
N VAL A 154 3.56 6.51 -17.47
CA VAL A 154 4.63 7.50 -17.33
C VAL A 154 5.77 6.87 -16.54
N GLY A 155 6.96 6.91 -17.12
CA GLY A 155 8.22 6.46 -16.55
C GLY A 155 9.17 7.59 -16.17
N GLU A 156 10.26 7.22 -15.51
CA GLU A 156 11.40 8.12 -15.25
C GLU A 156 12.35 8.12 -16.44
N ASP A 157 12.77 9.29 -16.90
CA ASP A 157 13.80 9.45 -17.94
C ASP A 157 15.16 9.04 -17.38
N VAL A 158 15.67 7.93 -17.88
CA VAL A 158 16.98 7.35 -17.55
C VAL A 158 17.84 7.23 -18.80
N THR A 159 17.60 8.06 -19.83
CA THR A 159 18.29 8.01 -21.12
C THR A 159 19.81 8.08 -20.97
N ALA A 160 20.31 9.01 -20.14
CA ALA A 160 21.74 9.16 -19.91
C ALA A 160 22.36 7.91 -19.25
N ASN A 161 21.63 7.27 -18.33
CA ASN A 161 22.06 6.08 -17.61
C ASN A 161 22.01 4.84 -18.52
N ALA A 162 20.95 4.67 -19.30
CA ALA A 162 20.79 3.55 -20.23
C ALA A 162 21.91 3.51 -21.27
N ARG A 163 22.35 4.66 -21.80
CA ARG A 163 23.50 4.79 -22.71
C ARG A 163 24.85 4.34 -22.12
N THR A 164 24.91 4.07 -20.81
CA THR A 164 26.14 3.56 -20.18
C THR A 164 26.24 2.04 -20.15
N LEU A 165 25.16 1.33 -20.54
CA LEU A 165 25.14 -0.13 -20.57
C LEU A 165 25.61 -0.62 -21.94
N ASP A 166 26.65 -1.46 -21.95
CA ASP A 166 27.22 -2.02 -23.19
C ASP A 166 26.22 -2.90 -23.97
N ASP A 167 25.24 -3.48 -23.28
CA ASP A 167 24.21 -4.35 -23.88
C ASP A 167 23.09 -3.54 -24.60
N ILE A 168 23.11 -2.20 -24.50
CA ILE A 168 22.14 -1.31 -25.15
C ILE A 168 22.83 -0.56 -26.31
N PRO A 169 22.53 -0.88 -27.58
CA PRO A 169 23.16 -0.21 -28.71
C PRO A 169 22.66 1.24 -28.85
N ASP A 170 23.57 2.18 -29.11
CA ASP A 170 23.20 3.57 -29.45
C ASP A 170 22.49 3.66 -30.82
N GLU A 171 22.85 2.78 -31.76
CA GLU A 171 22.24 2.65 -33.08
C GLU A 171 21.90 1.17 -33.37
N LEU A 172 20.67 0.91 -33.82
CA LEU A 172 20.20 -0.44 -34.17
C LEU A 172 20.92 -0.97 -35.41
N THR A 173 21.24 -2.26 -35.41
CA THR A 173 21.69 -2.98 -36.60
C THR A 173 20.53 -3.66 -37.33
N GLY A 174 20.67 -3.99 -38.61
CA GLY A 174 19.62 -4.76 -39.31
C GLY A 174 18.30 -4.00 -39.47
N PHE A 175 17.22 -4.48 -38.87
CA PHE A 175 15.88 -3.88 -38.98
C PHE A 175 15.75 -2.62 -38.11
N HIS A 176 15.53 -1.46 -38.73
CA HIS A 176 15.46 -0.16 -38.05
C HIS A 176 14.34 0.70 -38.67
N PRO A 177 13.08 0.52 -38.26
CA PRO A 177 11.99 1.31 -38.80
C PRO A 177 12.05 2.75 -38.26
N GLU A 178 11.17 3.62 -38.78
CA GLU A 178 11.15 5.04 -38.40
C GLU A 178 11.03 5.23 -36.89
N ILE A 179 10.17 4.44 -36.23
CA ILE A 179 10.04 4.37 -34.77
C ILE A 179 10.06 2.89 -34.36
N PHE A 180 10.89 2.54 -33.37
CA PHE A 180 10.83 1.24 -32.70
C PHE A 180 11.15 1.39 -31.22
N GLU A 181 10.21 1.02 -30.36
CA GLU A 181 10.39 0.95 -28.92
C GLU A 181 10.75 -0.48 -28.51
N VAL A 182 11.95 -0.69 -27.99
CA VAL A 182 12.40 -1.98 -27.44
C VAL A 182 12.10 -2.03 -25.95
N ARG A 183 11.55 -3.14 -25.47
CA ARG A 183 11.28 -3.38 -24.04
C ARG A 183 12.09 -4.55 -23.54
N GLY A 184 12.67 -4.36 -22.36
CA GLY A 184 13.52 -5.35 -21.73
C GLY A 184 13.65 -5.15 -20.24
N GLU A 185 14.49 -5.98 -19.63
CA GLU A 185 14.77 -5.94 -18.20
C GLU A 185 16.24 -5.61 -17.97
N VAL A 186 16.51 -4.59 -17.15
CA VAL A 186 17.83 -4.30 -16.61
C VAL A 186 18.04 -5.17 -15.37
N TYR A 187 19.13 -5.92 -15.32
CA TYR A 187 19.43 -6.84 -14.23
C TYR A 187 20.91 -6.83 -13.86
N MET A 188 21.27 -7.59 -12.82
CA MET A 188 22.64 -7.77 -12.36
C MET A 188 22.91 -9.26 -12.13
N THR A 189 24.09 -9.74 -12.51
CA THR A 189 24.47 -11.15 -12.26
C THR A 189 24.79 -11.36 -10.78
N HIS A 190 24.72 -12.60 -10.30
CA HIS A 190 25.07 -12.94 -8.91
C HIS A 190 26.52 -12.55 -8.56
N ALA A 191 27.45 -12.80 -9.49
CA ALA A 191 28.86 -12.47 -9.31
C ALA A 191 29.08 -10.96 -9.27
N ASP A 192 28.43 -10.22 -10.17
CA ASP A 192 28.50 -8.76 -10.25
C ASP A 192 27.88 -8.08 -9.02
N PHE A 193 26.75 -8.61 -8.53
CA PHE A 193 26.10 -8.17 -7.30
C PHE A 193 26.99 -8.39 -6.08
N ALA A 194 27.55 -9.59 -5.92
CA ALA A 194 28.46 -9.90 -4.82
C ALA A 194 29.70 -8.99 -4.87
N GLY A 195 30.28 -8.80 -6.06
CA GLY A 195 31.40 -7.90 -6.28
C GLY A 195 31.06 -6.42 -5.98
N LEU A 196 29.86 -5.98 -6.33
CA LEU A 196 29.39 -4.63 -6.03
C LEU A 196 29.23 -4.43 -4.51
N ASN A 197 28.55 -5.33 -3.82
CA ASN A 197 28.36 -5.24 -2.38
C ASN A 197 29.70 -5.34 -1.63
N ALA A 198 30.64 -6.17 -2.09
CA ALA A 198 31.99 -6.25 -1.53
C ALA A 198 32.75 -4.93 -1.71
N ARG A 199 32.63 -4.28 -2.87
CA ARG A 199 33.24 -2.97 -3.14
C ARG A 199 32.64 -1.87 -2.26
N LEU A 200 31.31 -1.81 -2.17
CA LEU A 200 30.61 -0.85 -1.32
C LEU A 200 31.00 -1.03 0.16
N LEU A 201 31.18 -2.28 0.60
CA LEU A 201 31.67 -2.59 1.93
C LEU A 201 33.14 -2.16 2.12
N ALA A 202 34.01 -2.43 1.15
CA ALA A 202 35.42 -2.05 1.21
C ALA A 202 35.61 -0.52 1.17
N GLU A 203 34.83 0.20 0.37
CA GLU A 203 34.82 1.67 0.31
C GLU A 203 34.34 2.29 1.65
N ALA A 204 33.48 1.59 2.38
CA ALA A 204 32.98 2.02 3.68
C ALA A 204 33.95 1.74 4.85
N GLY A 205 34.88 0.80 4.70
CA GLY A 205 35.84 0.37 5.73
C GLY A 205 35.27 -0.61 6.77
N GLU A 206 36.07 -0.97 7.78
CA GLU A 206 35.66 -1.86 8.88
C GLU A 206 34.92 -1.10 10.01
N GLY A 207 34.06 -1.77 10.79
CA GLY A 207 33.32 -1.19 11.92
C GLY A 207 31.95 -0.57 11.56
N ASP A 208 31.51 0.49 12.25
CA ASP A 208 30.19 1.12 11.99
C ASP A 208 30.07 1.76 10.58
N GLY A 209 31.17 1.96 9.86
CA GLY A 209 31.17 2.30 8.44
C GLY A 209 30.53 1.22 7.58
N ALA A 210 30.76 -0.06 7.90
CA ALA A 210 30.11 -1.19 7.26
C ALA A 210 28.59 -1.27 7.55
N LYS A 211 28.14 -0.77 8.71
CA LYS A 211 26.68 -0.64 9.02
C LYS A 211 26.01 0.49 8.24
N ALA A 212 26.74 1.54 7.89
CA ALA A 212 26.26 2.65 7.05
C ALA A 212 26.43 2.39 5.55
N ALA A 213 27.23 1.39 5.16
CA ALA A 213 27.34 0.94 3.79
C ALA A 213 25.97 0.42 3.35
N ARG A 214 25.29 1.18 2.48
CA ARG A 214 24.02 0.77 1.88
C ARG A 214 24.29 -0.36 0.90
N GLN A 215 24.50 -1.56 1.43
CA GLN A 215 24.52 -2.79 0.65
C GLN A 215 23.13 -3.00 0.06
N PHE A 216 23.08 -3.44 -1.18
CA PHE A 216 21.80 -3.80 -1.79
C PHE A 216 21.37 -5.16 -1.27
N ALA A 217 20.08 -5.29 -0.95
CA ALA A 217 19.53 -6.52 -0.41
C ALA A 217 19.60 -7.68 -1.43
N ASN A 218 19.33 -7.39 -2.71
CA ASN A 218 19.28 -8.39 -3.78
C ASN A 218 19.74 -7.78 -5.12
N PRO A 219 19.96 -8.61 -6.16
CA PRO A 219 20.32 -8.14 -7.49
C PRO A 219 19.30 -7.23 -8.16
N ARG A 220 17.98 -7.41 -7.94
CA ARG A 220 16.91 -6.57 -8.50
C ARG A 220 17.02 -5.11 -8.03
N ASN A 221 17.08 -4.89 -6.72
CA ASN A 221 17.24 -3.59 -6.07
C ASN A 221 18.61 -2.99 -6.38
N ALA A 222 19.65 -3.82 -6.48
CA ALA A 222 20.95 -3.37 -6.96
C ALA A 222 20.87 -2.86 -8.39
N ALA A 223 20.14 -3.52 -9.27
CA ALA A 223 19.94 -3.11 -10.65
C ALA A 223 19.14 -1.80 -10.73
N ALA A 224 17.99 -1.73 -10.06
CA ALA A 224 17.13 -0.55 -10.01
C ALA A 224 17.87 0.66 -9.45
N GLY A 225 18.47 0.52 -8.26
CA GLY A 225 19.23 1.58 -7.62
C GLY A 225 20.47 2.01 -8.41
N SER A 226 21.13 1.08 -9.11
CA SER A 226 22.30 1.40 -9.95
C SER A 226 21.93 2.12 -11.25
N LEU A 227 20.75 1.84 -11.81
CA LEU A 227 20.26 2.53 -13.01
C LEU A 227 19.74 3.93 -12.67
N ARG A 228 19.02 4.08 -11.55
CA ARG A 228 18.36 5.32 -11.11
C ARG A 228 19.32 6.29 -10.39
N GLN A 229 20.45 6.60 -11.02
CA GLN A 229 21.45 7.54 -10.50
C GLN A 229 21.35 8.90 -11.18
N LYS A 230 21.41 9.99 -10.41
CA LYS A 230 21.42 11.36 -10.98
C LYS A 230 22.63 11.62 -11.87
N ASP A 231 23.77 11.00 -11.54
CA ASP A 231 24.98 11.02 -12.33
C ASP A 231 25.16 9.69 -13.06
N ALA A 232 25.02 9.69 -14.39
CA ALA A 232 25.22 8.52 -15.23
C ALA A 232 26.66 7.96 -15.15
N GLY A 233 27.64 8.78 -14.75
CA GLY A 233 29.01 8.33 -14.47
C GLY A 233 29.08 7.31 -13.33
N VAL A 234 28.13 7.34 -12.39
CA VAL A 234 27.98 6.31 -11.35
C VAL A 234 27.42 5.03 -11.96
N THR A 235 26.35 5.11 -12.77
CA THR A 235 25.77 3.94 -13.46
C THR A 235 26.78 3.21 -14.32
N ARG A 236 27.65 3.94 -15.05
CA ARG A 236 28.74 3.35 -15.85
C ARG A 236 29.69 2.46 -15.05
N GLN A 237 29.87 2.73 -13.76
CA GLN A 237 30.73 1.93 -12.87
C GLN A 237 30.01 0.73 -12.26
N ARG A 238 28.70 0.58 -12.53
CA ARG A 238 27.87 -0.51 -12.06
C ARG A 238 27.75 -1.55 -13.17
N PRO A 239 27.98 -2.84 -12.87
CA PRO A 239 27.93 -3.92 -13.86
C PRO A 239 26.47 -4.30 -14.20
N LEU A 240 25.73 -3.38 -14.82
CA LEU A 240 24.37 -3.61 -15.27
C LEU A 240 24.35 -4.37 -16.60
N ARG A 241 23.36 -5.24 -16.74
CA ARG A 241 23.08 -6.02 -17.95
C ARG A 241 21.67 -5.75 -18.44
N PHE A 242 21.40 -6.02 -19.70
CA PHE A 242 20.07 -5.84 -20.29
C PHE A 242 19.69 -7.00 -21.21
N PHE A 243 18.48 -7.53 -21.02
CA PHE A 243 17.84 -8.46 -21.96
C PHE A 243 16.61 -7.82 -22.59
N ALA A 244 16.54 -7.85 -23.92
CA ALA A 244 15.33 -7.45 -24.66
C ALA A 244 14.36 -8.64 -24.76
N TYR A 245 13.06 -8.40 -24.53
CA TYR A 245 12.03 -9.45 -24.55
C TYR A 245 10.73 -9.05 -25.26
N ALA A 246 10.52 -7.77 -25.57
CA ALA A 246 9.31 -7.25 -26.20
C ALA A 246 9.56 -5.92 -26.91
N TRP A 247 8.48 -5.34 -27.43
CA TRP A 247 8.45 -4.02 -28.05
C TRP A 247 7.25 -3.21 -27.55
N GLY A 248 7.26 -1.89 -27.80
CA GLY A 248 6.17 -0.96 -27.54
C GLY A 248 5.66 -0.34 -28.84
N GLU A 249 5.72 0.99 -28.96
CA GLU A 249 5.38 1.66 -30.22
C GLU A 249 6.31 1.23 -31.36
N THR A 250 5.75 0.97 -32.53
CA THR A 250 6.52 0.73 -33.73
C THR A 250 5.78 1.23 -34.98
N SER A 251 6.53 1.75 -35.95
CA SER A 251 5.98 2.08 -37.28
C SER A 251 5.89 0.85 -38.20
N GLU A 252 6.70 -0.19 -37.95
CA GLU A 252 6.72 -1.42 -38.75
C GLU A 252 7.14 -2.62 -37.89
N LEU A 253 6.45 -3.75 -38.01
CA LEU A 253 6.79 -4.98 -37.30
C LEU A 253 7.71 -5.87 -38.17
N PRO A 254 8.80 -6.41 -37.61
CA PRO A 254 9.71 -7.31 -38.33
C PRO A 254 9.14 -8.73 -38.55
N GLY A 255 7.96 -9.04 -38.01
CA GLY A 255 7.35 -10.38 -38.07
C GLY A 255 5.88 -10.37 -37.69
N LYS A 256 5.24 -11.55 -37.77
CA LYS A 256 3.84 -11.78 -37.41
C LYS A 256 3.66 -12.55 -36.11
N THR A 257 4.76 -13.02 -35.53
CA THR A 257 4.77 -13.79 -34.28
C THR A 257 5.72 -13.20 -33.24
N GLN A 258 5.41 -13.39 -31.96
CA GLN A 258 6.25 -13.04 -30.82
C GLN A 258 7.67 -13.61 -30.98
N SER A 259 7.78 -14.87 -31.40
CA SER A 259 9.06 -15.54 -31.66
C SER A 259 9.89 -14.83 -32.73
N GLU A 260 9.26 -14.39 -33.82
CA GLU A 260 9.95 -13.63 -34.88
C GLU A 260 10.39 -12.26 -34.40
N ILE A 261 9.60 -11.56 -33.58
CA ILE A 261 10.01 -10.26 -33.05
C ILE A 261 11.21 -10.41 -32.12
N VAL A 262 11.20 -11.38 -31.19
CA VAL A 262 12.32 -11.60 -30.28
C VAL A 262 13.59 -12.03 -31.03
N ALA A 263 13.45 -12.85 -32.09
CA ALA A 263 14.57 -13.17 -32.97
C ALA A 263 15.10 -11.92 -33.70
N ALA A 264 14.22 -11.02 -34.14
CA ALA A 264 14.61 -9.76 -34.77
C ALA A 264 15.37 -8.85 -33.79
N LEU A 265 15.02 -8.80 -32.50
CA LEU A 265 15.76 -8.03 -31.49
C LEU A 265 17.24 -8.44 -31.41
N GLN A 266 17.54 -9.73 -31.58
CA GLN A 266 18.93 -10.20 -31.66
C GLN A 266 19.66 -9.60 -32.86
N THR A 267 19.01 -9.55 -34.03
CA THR A 267 19.58 -8.92 -35.24
C THR A 267 19.72 -7.40 -35.12
N MET A 268 18.96 -6.78 -34.19
CA MET A 268 19.05 -5.36 -33.86
C MET A 268 20.21 -5.01 -32.92
N GLY A 269 20.97 -6.01 -32.46
CA GLY A 269 22.14 -5.84 -31.60
C GLY A 269 21.85 -6.08 -30.12
N PHE A 270 20.65 -6.50 -29.76
CA PHE A 270 20.32 -6.82 -28.38
C PHE A 270 20.68 -8.25 -28.00
N GLN A 271 21.02 -8.43 -26.73
CA GLN A 271 21.01 -9.76 -26.13
C GLN A 271 19.56 -10.15 -25.80
N THR A 272 19.24 -11.42 -26.03
CA THR A 272 18.05 -12.08 -25.50
C THR A 272 18.50 -13.25 -24.64
N ASN A 273 17.61 -13.76 -23.79
CA ASN A 273 17.94 -14.78 -22.79
C ASN A 273 18.44 -16.09 -23.43
N ALA A 274 19.76 -16.31 -23.36
CA ALA A 274 20.41 -17.53 -23.82
C ALA A 274 21.31 -18.13 -22.73
N VAL A 275 21.40 -19.47 -22.69
CA VAL A 275 22.32 -20.21 -21.83
C VAL A 275 23.44 -20.84 -22.65
N PRO A 276 24.68 -20.89 -22.13
CA PRO A 276 25.72 -21.72 -22.72
C PRO A 276 25.33 -23.20 -22.56
N GLN A 277 24.94 -23.88 -23.64
CA GLN A 277 24.77 -25.33 -23.70
C GLN A 277 25.70 -25.90 -24.77
N ASN A 278 26.47 -26.94 -24.42
CA ASN A 278 27.36 -27.66 -25.36
C ASN A 278 28.32 -26.73 -26.15
N GLY A 279 28.76 -25.62 -25.54
CA GLY A 279 29.62 -24.63 -26.19
C GLY A 279 28.91 -23.69 -27.18
N ARG A 280 27.57 -23.64 -27.19
CA ARG A 280 26.74 -22.70 -27.96
C ARG A 280 25.73 -22.00 -27.05
N ALA A 281 25.38 -20.75 -27.35
CA ALA A 281 24.32 -20.04 -26.65
C ALA A 281 22.96 -20.47 -27.24
N GLU A 282 22.18 -21.28 -26.51
CA GLU A 282 20.82 -21.63 -26.90
C GLU A 282 19.81 -20.71 -26.19
N PRO A 283 18.83 -20.13 -26.91
CA PRO A 283 17.77 -19.33 -26.29
C PRO A 283 16.93 -20.15 -25.30
N LEU A 284 16.67 -19.58 -24.11
CA LEU A 284 15.77 -20.18 -23.13
C LEU A 284 14.30 -20.01 -23.52
N MET A 285 13.98 -19.01 -24.35
CA MET A 285 12.66 -18.87 -24.95
C MET A 285 12.36 -20.03 -25.89
N ARG A 286 11.22 -20.70 -25.71
CA ARG A 286 10.73 -21.74 -26.62
C ARG A 286 9.29 -21.50 -27.04
N ARG A 287 8.98 -21.83 -28.31
CA ARG A 287 7.60 -21.86 -28.83
C ARG A 287 7.03 -23.27 -28.69
N LEU A 288 5.90 -23.38 -28.00
CA LEU A 288 5.26 -24.63 -27.61
C LEU A 288 3.77 -24.57 -27.97
N GLU A 289 3.15 -25.73 -28.22
CA GLU A 289 1.74 -25.80 -28.70
C GLU A 289 0.79 -26.50 -27.72
N THR A 290 1.34 -27.04 -26.62
CA THR A 290 0.60 -27.84 -25.62
C THR A 290 0.90 -27.34 -24.21
N VAL A 291 -0.08 -27.48 -23.31
CA VAL A 291 0.06 -27.07 -21.90
C VAL A 291 1.11 -27.94 -21.21
N GLU A 292 1.13 -29.23 -21.52
CA GLU A 292 2.11 -30.19 -21.01
C GLU A 292 3.53 -29.77 -21.38
N GLY A 293 3.73 -29.29 -22.61
CA GLY A 293 5.04 -28.77 -23.06
C GLY A 293 5.45 -27.50 -22.34
N LEU A 294 4.50 -26.59 -22.03
CA LEU A 294 4.76 -25.38 -21.24
C LEU A 294 5.20 -25.72 -19.81
N ILE A 295 4.55 -26.70 -19.19
CA ILE A 295 4.86 -27.16 -17.83
C ILE A 295 6.21 -27.88 -17.80
N GLU A 296 6.49 -28.75 -18.78
CA GLU A 296 7.78 -29.44 -18.89
C GLU A 296 8.94 -28.43 -19.01
N HIS A 297 8.77 -27.40 -19.84
CA HIS A 297 9.77 -26.35 -20.00
C HIS A 297 9.92 -25.48 -18.74
N TYR A 298 8.83 -25.21 -18.02
CA TYR A 298 8.89 -24.53 -16.72
C TYR A 298 9.72 -25.31 -15.71
N ARG A 299 9.49 -26.62 -15.56
CA ARG A 299 10.26 -27.49 -14.65
C ARG A 299 11.72 -27.58 -15.05
N ARG A 300 12.01 -27.55 -16.36
CA ARG A 300 13.39 -27.51 -16.87
C ARG A 300 14.09 -26.22 -16.47
N ILE A 301 13.45 -25.06 -16.64
CA ILE A 301 14.00 -23.76 -16.23
C ILE A 301 14.17 -23.72 -14.70
N GLU A 302 13.20 -24.24 -13.93
CA GLU A 302 13.28 -24.34 -12.47
C GLU A 302 14.51 -25.14 -12.02
N ALA A 303 14.77 -26.30 -12.65
CA ALA A 303 15.93 -27.13 -12.35
C ALA A 303 17.27 -26.48 -12.75
N GLU A 304 17.29 -25.68 -13.81
CA GLU A 304 18.47 -24.98 -14.30
C GLU A 304 18.70 -23.63 -13.58
N ARG A 305 17.73 -23.13 -12.80
CA ARG A 305 17.69 -21.79 -12.19
C ARG A 305 18.97 -21.43 -11.44
N ALA A 306 19.48 -22.32 -10.60
CA ALA A 306 20.69 -22.09 -9.81
C ALA A 306 21.96 -21.93 -10.67
N GLY A 307 21.97 -22.43 -11.90
CA GLY A 307 23.10 -22.39 -12.82
C GLY A 307 23.13 -21.17 -13.75
N LEU A 308 22.09 -20.32 -13.76
CA LEU A 308 21.97 -19.21 -14.71
C LEU A 308 22.93 -18.04 -14.42
N GLY A 309 23.33 -17.87 -13.15
CA GLY A 309 24.18 -16.76 -12.72
C GLY A 309 23.46 -15.41 -12.60
N TYR A 310 22.13 -15.39 -12.73
CA TYR A 310 21.26 -14.24 -12.49
C TYR A 310 19.90 -14.71 -11.96
N ASP A 311 19.14 -13.80 -11.36
CA ASP A 311 17.85 -14.13 -10.76
C ASP A 311 16.71 -14.16 -11.78
N ILE A 312 15.89 -15.19 -11.65
CA ILE A 312 14.60 -15.34 -12.31
C ILE A 312 13.56 -15.76 -11.27
N ASP A 313 12.31 -15.31 -11.44
CA ASP A 313 11.22 -15.54 -10.50
C ASP A 313 10.07 -16.37 -11.08
N GLY A 314 10.20 -16.82 -12.33
CA GLY A 314 9.25 -17.70 -12.98
C GLY A 314 9.49 -17.85 -14.48
N VAL A 315 8.42 -18.21 -15.20
CA VAL A 315 8.35 -18.26 -16.67
C VAL A 315 7.17 -17.44 -17.15
N VAL A 316 7.37 -16.59 -18.15
CA VAL A 316 6.31 -15.86 -18.84
C VAL A 316 5.84 -16.66 -20.04
N TYR A 317 4.53 -16.83 -20.15
CA TYR A 317 3.86 -17.41 -21.30
C TYR A 317 3.18 -16.31 -22.10
N LYS A 318 3.38 -16.27 -23.43
CA LYS A 318 2.71 -15.31 -24.33
C LYS A 318 2.18 -16.03 -25.57
N VAL A 319 0.94 -15.77 -25.97
CA VAL A 319 0.40 -16.24 -27.26
C VAL A 319 1.33 -15.78 -28.37
N ASP A 320 1.77 -16.70 -29.23
CA ASP A 320 2.81 -16.43 -30.22
C ASP A 320 2.31 -15.60 -31.40
N ASP A 321 1.06 -15.75 -31.82
CA ASP A 321 0.50 -15.03 -32.97
C ASP A 321 0.06 -13.60 -32.59
N LEU A 322 0.57 -12.58 -33.30
CA LEU A 322 0.31 -11.18 -32.98
C LEU A 322 -1.08 -10.70 -33.38
N ASP A 323 -1.71 -11.32 -34.38
CA ASP A 323 -3.09 -11.01 -34.76
C ASP A 323 -4.03 -11.48 -33.63
N GLN A 324 -3.76 -12.66 -33.07
CA GLN A 324 -4.46 -13.18 -31.90
C GLN A 324 -4.22 -12.31 -30.65
N GLN A 325 -2.99 -11.83 -30.41
CA GLN A 325 -2.73 -10.90 -29.30
C GLN A 325 -3.57 -9.61 -29.43
N ARG A 326 -3.68 -9.05 -30.64
CA ARG A 326 -4.50 -7.84 -30.91
C ARG A 326 -5.99 -8.10 -30.68
N GLU A 327 -6.50 -9.26 -31.08
CA GLU A 327 -7.90 -9.65 -30.86
C GLU A 327 -8.21 -9.87 -29.38
N LEU A 328 -7.32 -10.56 -28.65
CA LEU A 328 -7.43 -10.79 -27.21
C LEU A 328 -7.39 -9.47 -26.42
N GLY A 329 -6.56 -8.53 -26.86
CA GLY A 329 -6.43 -7.22 -26.24
C GLY A 329 -6.01 -7.30 -24.77
N PHE A 330 -6.49 -6.34 -23.99
CA PHE A 330 -6.08 -6.12 -22.60
C PHE A 330 -7.28 -6.13 -21.65
N VAL A 331 -7.02 -6.47 -20.39
CA VAL A 331 -7.83 -6.02 -19.25
C VAL A 331 -7.16 -4.78 -18.63
N SER A 332 -7.81 -4.12 -17.68
CA SER A 332 -7.37 -2.84 -17.09
C SER A 332 -5.87 -2.75 -16.74
N ARG A 333 -5.24 -3.85 -16.29
CA ARG A 333 -3.83 -3.88 -15.84
C ARG A 333 -2.89 -4.86 -16.54
N ALA A 334 -3.41 -5.75 -17.39
CA ALA A 334 -2.64 -6.87 -17.95
C ALA A 334 -3.15 -7.32 -19.34
N PRO A 335 -2.29 -7.88 -20.19
CA PRO A 335 -2.71 -8.50 -21.45
C PRO A 335 -3.47 -9.81 -21.21
N ARG A 336 -4.54 -10.06 -21.98
CA ARG A 336 -5.24 -11.36 -21.94
C ARG A 336 -4.45 -12.50 -22.57
N TRP A 337 -3.42 -12.14 -23.33
CA TRP A 337 -2.60 -13.04 -24.14
C TRP A 337 -1.28 -13.43 -23.46
N ALA A 338 -1.03 -13.01 -22.22
CA ALA A 338 0.16 -13.42 -21.47
C ALA A 338 -0.09 -13.62 -19.97
N ILE A 339 0.68 -14.51 -19.35
CA ILE A 339 0.63 -14.84 -17.91
C ILE A 339 2.04 -15.19 -17.40
N ALA A 340 2.34 -14.91 -16.15
CA ALA A 340 3.59 -15.25 -15.48
C ALA A 340 3.40 -16.42 -14.50
N HIS A 341 4.00 -17.58 -14.78
CA HIS A 341 4.01 -18.74 -13.90
C HIS A 341 5.20 -18.65 -12.93
N LYS A 342 4.94 -18.27 -11.67
CA LYS A 342 5.95 -18.01 -10.63
C LYS A 342 6.49 -19.31 -10.03
N PHE A 343 7.77 -19.32 -9.64
CA PHE A 343 8.35 -20.45 -8.91
C PHE A 343 7.79 -20.58 -7.48
N SER A 344 7.83 -21.78 -6.92
CA SER A 344 7.50 -22.02 -5.51
C SER A 344 8.52 -21.34 -4.59
N ALA A 345 8.05 -20.79 -3.46
CA ALA A 345 8.87 -20.03 -2.51
C ALA A 345 9.96 -20.88 -1.84
N GLU A 346 11.18 -20.35 -1.76
CA GLU A 346 12.32 -21.03 -1.15
C GLU A 346 12.18 -21.09 0.37
N GLN A 347 12.50 -22.26 0.94
CA GLN A 347 12.50 -22.50 2.38
C GLN A 347 13.90 -22.88 2.85
N ALA A 348 14.27 -22.42 4.03
CA ALA A 348 15.44 -22.94 4.75
C ALA A 348 15.10 -23.14 6.22
N THR A 349 15.97 -23.84 6.94
CA THR A 349 15.84 -24.02 8.38
C THR A 349 16.96 -23.29 9.11
N THR A 350 16.62 -22.64 10.22
CA THR A 350 17.62 -22.01 11.11
C THR A 350 17.18 -22.07 12.57
N VAL A 351 18.04 -21.62 13.49
CA VAL A 351 17.78 -21.64 14.93
C VAL A 351 17.35 -20.26 15.42
N VAL A 352 16.34 -20.22 16.29
CA VAL A 352 15.95 -19.03 17.04
C VAL A 352 16.93 -18.84 18.20
N GLU A 353 17.77 -17.81 18.13
CA GLU A 353 18.76 -17.50 19.17
C GLU A 353 18.16 -16.71 20.33
N ASP A 354 17.21 -15.82 20.04
CA ASP A 354 16.53 -14.99 21.04
C ASP A 354 15.18 -14.48 20.50
N ILE A 355 14.30 -14.01 21.38
CA ILE A 355 13.06 -13.31 21.01
C ILE A 355 13.02 -12.00 21.79
N VAL A 356 13.20 -10.88 21.08
CA VAL A 356 13.18 -9.53 21.66
C VAL A 356 11.85 -8.85 21.40
N ILE A 357 11.43 -7.96 22.31
CA ILE A 357 10.17 -7.23 22.21
C ILE A 357 10.45 -5.78 21.86
N ASN A 358 10.04 -5.39 20.65
CA ASN A 358 10.04 -4.01 20.20
C ASN A 358 8.75 -3.32 20.63
N VAL A 359 8.83 -2.08 21.13
CA VAL A 359 7.66 -1.29 21.50
C VAL A 359 7.45 -0.23 20.43
N GLY A 360 6.39 -0.38 19.64
CA GLY A 360 6.06 0.55 18.56
C GLY A 360 5.41 1.85 19.07
N ARG A 361 5.17 2.79 18.15
CA ARG A 361 4.53 4.09 18.39
C ARG A 361 3.26 4.02 19.22
N THR A 362 2.36 3.09 18.89
CA THR A 362 1.06 2.92 19.56
C THR A 362 1.15 2.06 20.83
N GLY A 363 2.36 1.85 21.34
CA GLY A 363 2.62 0.98 22.47
C GLY A 363 2.58 -0.51 22.14
N LYS A 364 2.31 -0.92 20.88
CA LYS A 364 2.34 -2.33 20.45
C LYS A 364 3.66 -2.98 20.86
N LEU A 365 3.59 -4.02 21.69
CA LEU A 365 4.71 -4.93 21.93
C LEU A 365 4.74 -5.89 20.74
N ALA A 366 5.78 -5.84 19.91
CA ALA A 366 5.99 -6.67 18.73
C ALA A 366 7.18 -7.61 18.96
N PRO A 367 6.97 -8.94 18.90
CA PRO A 367 8.05 -9.91 19.08
C PRO A 367 8.87 -10.04 17.79
N LEU A 368 10.18 -10.04 17.94
CA LEU A 368 11.16 -10.21 16.86
C LEU A 368 12.12 -11.34 17.24
N ALA A 369 12.16 -12.41 16.44
CA ALA A 369 13.12 -13.48 16.64
C ALA A 369 14.48 -13.07 16.07
N LYS A 370 15.54 -13.24 16.87
CA LYS A 370 16.93 -13.26 16.43
C LYS A 370 17.24 -14.67 15.96
N LEU A 371 17.77 -14.78 14.74
CA LEU A 371 18.04 -16.07 14.11
C LEU A 371 19.54 -16.23 13.91
N THR A 372 20.02 -17.47 14.03
CA THR A 372 21.32 -17.82 13.45
C THR A 372 21.30 -17.46 11.96
N PRO A 373 22.25 -16.67 11.44
CA PRO A 373 22.21 -16.20 10.07
C PRO A 373 22.10 -17.35 9.05
N VAL A 374 21.12 -17.27 8.16
CA VAL A 374 20.82 -18.31 7.16
C VAL A 374 20.46 -17.68 5.84
N THR A 375 20.87 -18.29 4.73
CA THR A 375 20.55 -17.79 3.39
C THR A 375 19.26 -18.41 2.87
N VAL A 376 18.28 -17.59 2.47
CA VAL A 376 17.01 -18.02 1.83
C VAL A 376 16.69 -17.08 0.69
N GLY A 377 16.46 -17.59 -0.52
CA GLY A 377 16.22 -16.74 -1.70
C GLY A 377 17.39 -15.79 -2.00
N GLY A 378 18.63 -16.17 -1.64
CA GLY A 378 19.82 -15.34 -1.86
C GLY A 378 20.10 -14.23 -0.84
N VAL A 379 19.28 -14.06 0.21
CA VAL A 379 19.50 -13.07 1.29
C VAL A 379 19.83 -13.76 2.61
N VAL A 380 20.79 -13.20 3.34
CA VAL A 380 21.12 -13.62 4.71
C VAL A 380 20.08 -13.06 5.67
N VAL A 381 19.34 -13.96 6.30
CA VAL A 381 18.29 -13.67 7.27
C VAL A 381 18.84 -13.89 8.68
N SER A 382 18.84 -12.85 9.50
CA SER A 382 19.22 -12.92 10.92
C SER A 382 18.13 -12.43 11.88
N ASN A 383 17.02 -11.90 11.36
CA ASN A 383 15.89 -11.44 12.14
C ASN A 383 14.59 -11.78 11.41
N VAL A 384 13.54 -12.13 12.15
CA VAL A 384 12.19 -12.35 11.61
C VAL A 384 11.15 -11.85 12.60
N THR A 385 10.10 -11.20 12.11
CA THR A 385 8.95 -10.81 12.93
C THR A 385 8.18 -12.05 13.36
N LEU A 386 7.70 -12.08 14.61
CA LEU A 386 6.77 -13.09 15.11
C LEU A 386 5.36 -12.50 15.31
N HIS A 387 5.07 -11.36 14.67
CA HIS A 387 3.78 -10.67 14.62
C HIS A 387 3.21 -10.17 15.97
N ASN A 388 2.86 -11.08 16.89
CA ASN A 388 2.21 -10.82 18.17
C ASN A 388 2.33 -12.03 19.13
N GLU A 389 1.77 -11.88 20.34
CA GLU A 389 1.78 -12.90 21.40
C GLU A 389 1.11 -14.22 20.98
N ASP A 390 -0.04 -14.13 20.30
CA ASP A 390 -0.80 -15.30 19.85
C ASP A 390 -0.03 -16.09 18.78
N TYR A 391 0.60 -15.39 17.83
CA TYR A 391 1.43 -16.01 16.82
C TYR A 391 2.63 -16.72 17.44
N VAL A 392 3.31 -16.15 18.45
CA VAL A 392 4.38 -16.87 19.17
C VAL A 392 3.83 -18.13 19.85
N ALA A 393 2.61 -18.08 20.37
CA ALA A 393 1.93 -19.19 21.03
C ALA A 393 1.35 -20.25 20.08
N GLY A 394 1.49 -20.09 18.76
CA GLY A 394 0.91 -21.04 17.80
C GLY A 394 -0.57 -20.82 17.53
N ARG A 395 -1.04 -19.57 17.61
CA ARG A 395 -2.44 -19.20 17.33
C ARG A 395 -2.54 -18.04 16.33
N ASP A 396 -3.63 -18.01 15.57
CA ASP A 396 -3.99 -16.84 14.77
C ASP A 396 -4.75 -15.78 15.61
N ALA A 397 -5.33 -14.78 14.94
CA ALA A 397 -6.03 -13.68 15.58
C ALA A 397 -7.38 -14.10 16.21
N ASP A 398 -8.00 -15.16 15.68
CA ASP A 398 -9.21 -15.78 16.21
C ASP A 398 -8.94 -16.68 17.43
N GLY A 399 -7.67 -17.04 17.63
CA GLY A 399 -7.21 -17.94 18.68
C GLY A 399 -7.16 -19.41 18.24
N ASP A 400 -7.39 -19.66 16.95
CA ASP A 400 -7.31 -20.99 16.34
C ASP A 400 -5.85 -21.42 16.13
N PRO A 401 -5.55 -22.72 16.19
CA PRO A 401 -4.18 -23.20 16.16
C PRO A 401 -3.54 -23.05 14.78
N ILE A 402 -2.46 -22.26 14.69
CA ILE A 402 -1.56 -22.24 13.53
C ILE A 402 -0.36 -23.15 13.77
N ARG A 403 0.24 -23.66 12.69
CA ARG A 403 1.34 -24.65 12.77
C ARG A 403 0.94 -25.84 13.65
N GLY A 404 -0.32 -26.29 13.57
CA GLY A 404 -0.85 -27.35 14.41
C GLY A 404 -0.78 -27.05 15.92
N GLY A 405 -0.82 -25.78 16.33
CA GLY A 405 -0.76 -25.34 17.73
C GLY A 405 0.67 -25.26 18.29
N ARG A 406 1.69 -25.31 17.43
CA ARG A 406 3.10 -25.26 17.84
C ARG A 406 3.54 -23.83 18.17
N ASP A 407 3.96 -23.64 19.41
CA ASP A 407 4.62 -22.45 19.90
C ASP A 407 6.05 -22.32 19.35
N ILE A 408 6.59 -21.10 19.32
CA ILE A 408 7.98 -20.82 18.95
C ILE A 408 8.77 -20.51 20.23
N ARG A 409 9.90 -21.19 20.42
CA ARG A 409 10.76 -21.08 21.60
C ARG A 409 12.17 -20.63 21.24
N ILE A 410 12.85 -20.01 22.20
CA ILE A 410 14.29 -19.77 22.09
C ILE A 410 15.00 -21.13 22.04
N GLY A 411 15.88 -21.29 21.05
CA GLY A 411 16.59 -22.52 20.72
C GLY A 411 15.88 -23.42 19.70
N ASP A 412 14.64 -23.12 19.29
CA ASP A 412 13.95 -23.92 18.27
C ASP A 412 14.63 -23.85 16.91
N THR A 413 14.66 -24.98 16.19
CA THR A 413 14.90 -24.95 14.75
C THR A 413 13.58 -24.63 14.05
N VAL A 414 13.54 -23.53 13.31
CA VAL A 414 12.38 -23.04 12.57
C VAL A 414 12.59 -23.19 11.07
N VAL A 415 11.51 -23.46 10.35
CA VAL A 415 11.44 -23.35 8.89
C VAL A 415 11.10 -21.91 8.57
N ILE A 416 12.03 -21.23 7.92
CA ILE A 416 11.81 -19.90 7.38
C ILE A 416 11.57 -19.99 5.89
N GLN A 417 10.66 -19.16 5.40
CA GLN A 417 10.33 -19.07 3.99
C GLN A 417 10.55 -17.66 3.49
N ARG A 418 11.05 -17.58 2.27
CA ARG A 418 11.16 -16.33 1.52
C ARG A 418 10.69 -16.56 0.09
N ALA A 419 9.73 -15.76 -0.34
CA ALA A 419 9.10 -15.87 -1.65
C ALA A 419 9.44 -14.65 -2.51
N GLY A 420 10.59 -14.66 -3.20
CA GLY A 420 11.08 -13.47 -3.90
C GLY A 420 11.61 -12.41 -2.92
N ASP A 421 11.22 -11.15 -3.11
CA ASP A 421 11.82 -9.98 -2.44
C ASP A 421 11.20 -9.59 -1.10
N VAL A 422 11.35 -10.46 -0.10
CA VAL A 422 10.53 -10.36 1.13
C VAL A 422 11.27 -10.41 2.46
N ILE A 423 10.70 -9.73 3.47
CA ILE A 423 10.73 -10.08 4.91
C ILE A 423 10.48 -11.59 5.16
N PRO A 424 11.50 -12.34 5.53
CA PRO A 424 11.37 -13.76 5.87
C PRO A 424 10.29 -13.99 6.93
N GLN A 425 9.53 -15.08 6.82
CA GLN A 425 8.54 -15.49 7.83
C GLN A 425 8.85 -16.88 8.40
N VAL A 426 8.42 -17.14 9.63
CA VAL A 426 8.50 -18.49 10.23
C VAL A 426 7.27 -19.30 9.82
N VAL A 427 7.46 -20.28 8.95
CA VAL A 427 6.36 -21.15 8.49
C VAL A 427 6.04 -22.22 9.51
N ASP A 428 7.06 -22.86 10.07
CA ASP A 428 6.87 -23.96 11.02
C ASP A 428 8.05 -24.12 11.98
N VAL A 429 7.87 -24.96 13.00
CA VAL A 429 8.91 -25.40 13.92
C VAL A 429 9.24 -26.87 13.63
N VAL A 430 10.54 -27.17 13.48
CA VAL A 430 11.04 -28.55 13.34
C VAL A 430 11.10 -29.19 14.72
N ILE A 431 9.97 -29.75 15.17
CA ILE A 431 9.80 -30.26 16.54
C ILE A 431 10.79 -31.37 16.88
N GLU A 432 11.18 -32.17 15.90
CA GLU A 432 12.17 -33.26 16.08
C GLU A 432 13.55 -32.73 16.49
N LYS A 433 13.81 -31.43 16.26
CA LYS A 433 15.05 -30.74 16.63
C LYS A 433 14.89 -29.79 17.81
N ARG A 434 13.72 -29.75 18.47
CA ARG A 434 13.51 -28.91 19.66
C ARG A 434 14.43 -29.35 20.80
N PRO A 435 15.29 -28.47 21.35
CA PRO A 435 16.10 -28.81 22.50
C PRO A 435 15.24 -29.17 23.72
N GLU A 436 15.64 -30.17 24.50
CA GLU A 436 14.91 -30.60 25.71
C GLU A 436 14.72 -29.48 26.75
N ARG A 437 15.61 -28.48 26.75
CA ARG A 437 15.59 -27.33 27.66
C ARG A 437 14.86 -26.10 27.09
N ALA A 438 14.27 -26.18 25.89
CA ALA A 438 13.56 -25.06 25.30
C ALA A 438 12.24 -24.79 26.04
N GLU A 439 12.16 -23.66 26.74
CA GLU A 439 10.97 -23.23 27.47
C GLU A 439 10.04 -22.37 26.60
N PRO A 440 8.70 -22.42 26.81
CA PRO A 440 7.78 -21.50 26.17
C PRO A 440 8.16 -20.04 26.41
N PHE A 441 8.09 -19.22 25.36
CA PHE A 441 8.40 -17.81 25.47
C PHE A 441 7.40 -17.09 26.38
N ARG A 442 7.89 -16.46 27.45
CA ARG A 442 7.06 -15.68 28.37
C ARG A 442 6.90 -14.27 27.82
N TYR A 443 5.75 -14.03 27.19
CA TYR A 443 5.42 -12.70 26.70
C TYR A 443 5.32 -11.71 27.87
N PRO A 444 5.97 -10.53 27.80
CA PRO A 444 6.02 -9.64 28.95
C PRO A 444 4.67 -8.98 29.20
N ASP A 445 4.25 -8.99 30.47
CA ASP A 445 3.05 -8.32 30.99
C ASP A 445 3.32 -6.85 31.37
N HIS A 446 4.58 -6.42 31.31
CA HIS A 446 5.03 -5.05 31.47
C HIS A 446 5.91 -4.65 30.28
N CYS A 447 5.82 -3.39 29.88
CA CYS A 447 6.62 -2.83 28.80
C CYS A 447 8.12 -2.96 29.13
N PRO A 448 8.94 -3.58 28.27
CA PRO A 448 10.37 -3.74 28.53
C PRO A 448 11.15 -2.42 28.47
N ILE A 449 10.54 -1.34 27.99
CA ILE A 449 11.17 -0.01 27.88
C ILE A 449 10.86 0.87 29.08
N CYS A 450 9.59 1.01 29.46
CA CYS A 450 9.18 1.93 30.52
C CYS A 450 8.71 1.24 31.82
N GLY A 451 8.62 -0.09 31.83
CA GLY A 451 8.13 -0.87 32.99
C GLY A 451 6.64 -0.73 33.27
N SER A 452 5.89 0.08 32.50
CA SER A 452 4.45 0.22 32.67
C SER A 452 3.71 -1.05 32.28
N LYS A 453 2.52 -1.25 32.85
CA LYS A 453 1.67 -2.40 32.52
C LYS A 453 1.43 -2.50 31.01
N ALA A 454 1.43 -3.72 30.48
CA ALA A 454 1.13 -3.97 29.08
C ALA A 454 -0.13 -4.85 28.99
N GLU A 455 -1.19 -4.32 28.40
CA GLU A 455 -2.51 -4.92 28.40
C GLU A 455 -2.99 -5.25 26.98
N ARG A 456 -3.85 -6.27 26.89
CA ARG A 456 -4.61 -6.59 25.69
C ARG A 456 -6.01 -6.01 25.91
N GLU A 457 -6.43 -5.11 25.05
CA GLU A 457 -7.76 -4.51 25.12
C GLU A 457 -8.82 -5.52 24.67
N ILE A 458 -10.02 -5.41 25.23
CA ILE A 458 -11.17 -6.16 24.71
C ILE A 458 -11.66 -5.40 23.47
N ASN A 459 -11.65 -6.06 22.33
CA ASN A 459 -12.21 -5.51 21.11
C ASN A 459 -13.73 -5.32 21.31
N PRO A 460 -14.24 -4.08 21.31
CA PRO A 460 -15.64 -3.80 21.63
C PRO A 460 -16.62 -4.37 20.59
N ARG A 461 -16.15 -4.66 19.36
CA ARG A 461 -16.97 -5.24 18.28
C ARG A 461 -17.13 -6.75 18.41
N THR A 462 -16.12 -7.45 18.91
CA THR A 462 -16.12 -8.93 19.01
C THR A 462 -16.27 -9.45 20.43
N GLY A 463 -16.07 -8.59 21.44
CA GLY A 463 -16.05 -8.96 22.86
C GLY A 463 -14.86 -9.85 23.26
N ARG A 464 -13.89 -10.05 22.37
CA ARG A 464 -12.68 -10.86 22.60
C ARG A 464 -11.46 -9.99 22.89
N LEU A 465 -10.44 -10.56 23.55
CA LEU A 465 -9.16 -9.88 23.73
C LEU A 465 -8.44 -9.70 22.38
N ASP A 466 -8.02 -8.48 22.06
CA ASP A 466 -7.18 -8.17 20.89
C ASP A 466 -5.89 -8.98 20.92
N SER A 467 -5.45 -9.53 19.79
CA SER A 467 -4.16 -10.24 19.64
C SER A 467 -2.93 -9.40 19.97
N VAL A 468 -3.08 -8.07 19.99
CA VAL A 468 -2.00 -7.12 20.25
C VAL A 468 -2.00 -6.65 21.69
N ARG A 469 -0.89 -6.92 22.40
CA ARG A 469 -0.60 -6.32 23.71
C ARG A 469 0.04 -4.95 23.53
N ARG A 470 -0.45 -3.94 24.25
CA ARG A 470 0.04 -2.56 24.20
C ARG A 470 0.52 -2.07 25.55
N CYS A 471 1.60 -1.30 25.55
CA CYS A 471 2.07 -0.52 26.67
C CYS A 471 1.05 0.58 27.01
N THR A 472 0.56 0.59 28.25
CA THR A 472 -0.47 1.55 28.69
C THR A 472 0.07 2.92 29.06
N ALA A 473 1.40 3.10 29.08
CA ALA A 473 2.01 4.37 29.47
C ALA A 473 1.79 5.50 28.46
N ALA A 474 1.34 5.17 27.24
CA ALA A 474 1.11 6.12 26.14
C ALA A 474 2.25 7.16 26.06
N MET A 475 1.94 8.43 26.30
CA MET A 475 2.86 9.58 26.21
C MET A 475 4.01 9.56 27.22
N THR A 476 3.91 8.75 28.29
CA THR A 476 5.00 8.61 29.29
C THR A 476 6.01 7.53 28.93
N CYS A 477 5.73 6.72 27.90
CA CYS A 477 6.65 5.70 27.41
C CYS A 477 7.70 6.34 26.48
N PRO A 478 9.01 6.28 26.80
CA PRO A 478 10.05 6.83 25.93
C PRO A 478 10.05 6.23 24.52
N ALA A 479 9.71 4.94 24.37
CA ALA A 479 9.61 4.31 23.05
C ALA A 479 8.47 4.90 22.22
N GLN A 480 7.29 5.08 22.82
CA GLN A 480 6.15 5.67 22.11
C GLN A 480 6.43 7.12 21.72
N ALA A 481 7.07 7.88 22.61
CA ALA A 481 7.47 9.27 22.33
C ALA A 481 8.50 9.35 21.19
N LYS A 482 9.56 8.52 21.21
CA LYS A 482 10.57 8.47 20.14
C LYS A 482 9.95 8.07 18.79
N GLU A 483 9.16 7.00 18.76
CA GLU A 483 8.50 6.53 17.54
C GLU A 483 7.44 7.53 17.04
N GLY A 484 6.77 8.25 17.96
CA GLY A 484 5.89 9.36 17.64
C GLY A 484 6.63 10.52 16.97
N LEU A 485 7.80 10.90 17.48
CA LEU A 485 8.66 11.92 16.86
C LEU A 485 9.18 11.47 15.50
N LYS A 486 9.60 10.20 15.34
CA LYS A 486 10.01 9.64 14.03
C LYS A 486 8.89 9.72 13.01
N HIS A 487 7.66 9.38 13.41
CA HIS A 487 6.49 9.54 12.58
C HIS A 487 6.23 11.01 12.22
N PHE A 488 6.30 11.91 13.21
CA PHE A 488 6.06 13.33 13.01
C PHE A 488 7.00 13.93 11.93
N VAL A 489 8.28 13.54 11.93
CA VAL A 489 9.27 14.05 10.96
C VAL A 489 9.28 13.29 9.63
N SER A 490 8.49 12.22 9.51
CA SER A 490 8.47 11.34 8.34
C SER A 490 8.04 12.06 7.05
N ARG A 491 8.35 11.44 5.91
CA ARG A 491 8.10 11.98 4.56
C ARG A 491 6.63 12.32 4.28
N ASN A 492 5.67 11.59 4.86
CA ASN A 492 4.25 11.86 4.66
C ASN A 492 3.66 12.81 5.72
N ALA A 493 4.43 13.13 6.77
CA ALA A 493 4.05 14.02 7.88
C ALA A 493 4.67 15.42 7.71
N PHE A 494 5.70 15.82 8.47
CA PHE A 494 6.33 17.14 8.29
C PHE A 494 7.46 17.14 7.25
N ASP A 495 8.01 15.98 6.85
CA ASP A 495 9.09 15.86 5.85
C ASP A 495 10.26 16.84 6.12
N ILE A 496 10.85 16.72 7.31
CA ILE A 496 11.97 17.56 7.74
C ILE A 496 13.26 16.95 7.20
N GLU A 497 13.78 17.53 6.12
CA GLU A 497 15.03 17.08 5.50
C GLU A 497 16.21 17.18 6.48
N GLY A 498 17.00 16.11 6.58
CA GLY A 498 18.14 16.02 7.48
C GLY A 498 17.83 15.54 8.90
N LEU A 499 16.56 15.36 9.27
CA LEU A 499 16.12 14.85 10.56
C LEU A 499 15.68 13.37 10.45
N GLY A 500 16.64 12.47 10.31
CA GLY A 500 16.38 11.02 10.24
C GLY A 500 16.10 10.36 11.59
N GLU A 501 15.65 9.11 11.58
CA GLU A 501 15.24 8.36 12.79
C GLU A 501 16.31 8.33 13.89
N THR A 502 17.55 8.02 13.53
CA THR A 502 18.66 7.97 14.50
C THR A 502 19.02 9.36 15.04
N PHE A 503 18.68 10.43 14.31
CA PHE A 503 18.93 11.79 14.78
C PHE A 503 17.83 12.22 15.77
N VAL A 504 16.58 11.85 15.51
CA VAL A 504 15.47 11.99 16.46
C VAL A 504 15.77 11.28 17.78
N GLU A 505 16.26 10.04 17.72
CA GLU A 505 16.62 9.27 18.93
C GLU A 505 17.64 9.99 19.80
N GLU A 506 18.68 10.55 19.19
CA GLU A 506 19.73 11.26 19.92
C GLU A 506 19.28 12.59 20.50
N LEU A 507 18.49 13.36 19.76
CA LEU A 507 17.89 14.58 20.28
C LEU A 507 16.98 14.28 21.48
N PHE A 508 16.26 13.15 21.43
CA PHE A 508 15.43 12.69 22.53
C PHE A 508 16.26 12.23 23.74
N ASP A 509 17.30 11.42 23.51
CA ASP A 509 18.17 10.90 24.56
C ASP A 509 19.00 12.00 25.24
N ALA A 510 19.39 13.03 24.48
CA ALA A 510 19.99 14.24 25.01
C ALA A 510 19.00 15.15 25.77
N GLY A 511 17.70 14.83 25.72
CA GLY A 511 16.63 15.63 26.33
C GLY A 511 16.36 16.96 25.63
N LEU A 512 16.89 17.16 24.42
CA LEU A 512 16.68 18.38 23.63
C LEU A 512 15.29 18.41 22.98
N VAL A 513 14.72 17.24 22.71
CA VAL A 513 13.37 17.09 22.14
C VAL A 513 12.60 16.04 22.96
N ARG A 514 11.45 16.42 23.53
CA ARG A 514 10.53 15.50 24.23
C ARG A 514 9.17 15.42 23.56
N GLN A 515 8.81 16.45 22.81
CA GLN A 515 7.57 16.56 22.06
C GLN A 515 7.82 17.26 20.71
N PRO A 516 6.90 17.12 19.73
CA PRO A 516 7.08 17.72 18.40
C PRO A 516 7.34 19.24 18.41
N ALA A 517 6.68 19.99 19.30
CA ALA A 517 6.85 21.43 19.42
C ALA A 517 8.29 21.86 19.77
N ASP A 518 9.04 21.02 20.47
CA ASP A 518 10.41 21.34 20.87
C ASP A 518 11.33 21.47 19.65
N LEU A 519 11.03 20.74 18.56
CA LEU A 519 11.80 20.80 17.31
C LEU A 519 11.89 22.24 16.77
N PHE A 520 10.77 22.95 16.78
CA PHE A 520 10.64 24.32 16.27
C PHE A 520 11.14 25.39 17.26
N ARG A 521 11.53 24.99 18.46
CA ARG A 521 12.06 25.86 19.53
C ARG A 521 13.55 25.63 19.80
N MET A 522 14.18 24.65 19.14
CA MET A 522 15.58 24.30 19.35
C MET A 522 16.51 25.47 19.00
N ALA A 523 17.38 25.82 19.96
CA ALA A 523 18.44 26.78 19.73
C ALA A 523 19.66 26.11 19.07
N PHE A 524 20.42 26.89 18.30
CA PHE A 524 21.62 26.45 17.58
C PHE A 524 22.64 25.78 18.50
N GLU A 525 22.91 26.36 19.67
CA GLU A 525 24.03 25.93 20.51
C GLU A 525 23.80 24.56 21.18
N PRO A 526 22.64 24.27 21.83
CA PRO A 526 22.34 22.93 22.33
C PRO A 526 22.36 21.85 21.23
N LEU A 527 21.82 22.17 20.05
CA LEU A 527 21.84 21.25 18.90
C LEU A 527 23.28 20.96 18.43
N ARG A 528 24.14 21.98 18.43
CA ARG A 528 25.57 21.84 18.11
C ARG A 528 26.26 20.89 19.07
N GLU A 529 26.01 21.03 20.37
CA GLU A 529 26.60 20.17 21.40
C GLU A 529 26.25 18.69 21.21
N VAL A 530 24.97 18.38 20.94
CA VAL A 530 24.52 17.00 20.67
C VAL A 530 25.17 16.42 19.42
N ILE A 531 25.22 17.18 18.33
CA ILE A 531 25.85 16.73 17.07
C ILE A 531 27.35 16.53 17.23
N GLU A 532 28.04 17.44 17.92
CA GLU A 532 29.47 17.32 18.18
C GLU A 532 29.77 16.13 19.10
N ALA A 533 28.93 15.89 20.12
CA ALA A 533 29.04 14.73 21.00
C ALA A 533 28.83 13.42 20.23
N ARG A 534 27.79 13.33 19.39
CA ARG A 534 27.56 12.17 18.50
C ARG A 534 28.77 11.90 17.61
N ARG A 535 29.25 12.93 16.90
CA ARG A 535 30.40 12.79 15.99
C ARG A 535 31.65 12.32 16.74
N LYS A 536 31.86 12.84 17.95
CA LYS A 536 32.96 12.39 18.82
C LYS A 536 32.78 10.92 19.23
N ALA A 537 31.60 10.53 19.71
CA ALA A 537 31.31 9.16 20.12
C ALA A 537 31.45 8.15 18.97
N LEU A 538 30.91 8.46 17.78
CA LEU A 538 31.07 7.65 16.57
C LEU A 538 32.55 7.54 16.15
N SER A 539 33.29 8.65 16.24
CA SER A 539 34.72 8.63 15.96
C SER A 539 35.51 7.80 16.97
N GLU A 540 35.15 7.84 18.25
CA GLU A 540 35.80 7.05 19.31
C GLU A 540 35.46 5.55 19.17
N ALA A 541 34.20 5.20 18.94
CA ALA A 541 33.76 3.83 18.69
C ALA A 541 34.45 3.22 17.46
N ARG A 542 34.52 3.97 16.35
CA ARG A 542 35.27 3.57 15.15
C ARG A 542 36.75 3.31 15.45
N ARG A 543 37.38 4.15 16.27
CA ARG A 543 38.81 4.00 16.62
C ARG A 543 39.09 2.83 17.57
N GLN A 544 38.17 2.56 18.49
CA GLN A 544 38.24 1.39 19.36
C GLN A 544 38.10 0.10 18.53
N ALA A 545 37.18 0.07 17.56
CA ALA A 545 37.06 -1.04 16.62
C ALA A 545 38.31 -1.21 15.73
N GLU A 546 38.96 -0.11 15.34
CA GLU A 546 40.21 -0.11 14.54
C GLU A 546 41.51 -0.29 15.36
N GLY A 547 41.43 -0.44 16.69
CA GLY A 547 42.60 -0.64 17.57
C GLY A 547 43.55 0.57 17.73
N LYS A 548 43.10 1.81 17.45
CA LYS A 548 43.94 3.03 17.42
C LYS A 548 43.76 3.90 18.67
N SER A 549 44.85 4.24 19.39
CA SER A 549 44.82 4.92 20.70
C SER A 549 45.15 6.43 20.74
N GLU A 550 45.59 7.05 19.65
CA GLU A 550 45.94 8.50 19.64
C GLU A 550 44.71 9.44 19.68
N PRO A 551 44.81 10.71 20.10
CA PRO A 551 43.68 11.65 20.06
C PRO A 551 43.31 12.11 18.64
N VAL A 552 42.02 12.42 18.39
CA VAL A 552 41.52 12.92 17.09
C VAL A 552 41.89 14.41 16.92
N LYS A 553 42.35 14.82 15.73
CA LYS A 553 42.48 16.24 15.39
C LYS A 553 41.08 16.88 15.36
N PRO A 554 40.85 18.02 16.04
CA PRO A 554 39.54 18.65 16.06
C PRO A 554 39.05 18.94 14.63
N ALA A 555 37.75 18.75 14.40
CA ALA A 555 37.11 19.07 13.12
C ALA A 555 37.43 20.51 12.71
N LYS A 556 37.59 20.77 11.41
CA LYS A 556 37.79 22.13 10.90
C LYS A 556 36.60 23.00 11.36
N LYS A 557 36.87 24.04 12.15
CA LYS A 557 35.89 25.07 12.56
C LYS A 557 35.19 25.62 11.30
N GLY A 558 33.94 25.21 11.05
CA GLY A 558 33.12 25.73 9.94
C GLY A 558 32.11 24.75 9.32
N GLU A 559 32.45 23.46 9.14
CA GLU A 559 31.57 22.49 8.46
C GLU A 559 30.38 22.04 9.34
N THR A 560 30.58 21.89 10.65
CA THR A 560 29.51 21.53 11.59
C THR A 560 28.44 22.62 11.67
N THR A 561 28.85 23.89 11.67
CA THR A 561 27.95 25.06 11.73
C THR A 561 26.97 25.06 10.56
N LYS A 562 27.47 24.89 9.32
CA LYS A 562 26.63 24.92 8.12
C LYS A 562 25.60 23.78 8.06
N ALA A 563 25.97 22.58 8.53
CA ALA A 563 25.04 21.45 8.58
C ALA A 563 23.90 21.69 9.58
N ILE A 564 24.22 22.32 10.72
CA ILE A 564 23.23 22.71 11.73
C ILE A 564 22.31 23.80 11.20
N ASP A 565 22.88 24.83 10.56
CA ASP A 565 22.10 25.92 9.95
C ASP A 565 21.12 25.39 8.90
N ASN A 566 21.56 24.45 8.05
CA ASN A 566 20.69 23.80 7.07
C ASN A 566 19.55 23.00 7.74
N LEU A 567 19.85 22.27 8.83
CA LEU A 567 18.83 21.51 9.55
C LEU A 567 17.81 22.43 10.23
N LEU A 568 18.26 23.49 10.90
CA LEU A 568 17.36 24.49 11.49
C LEU A 568 16.52 25.18 10.43
N ALA A 569 17.10 25.50 9.27
CA ALA A 569 16.36 26.04 8.13
C ALA A 569 15.32 25.06 7.59
N ALA A 570 15.64 23.75 7.52
CA ALA A 570 14.69 22.71 7.12
C ALA A 570 13.54 22.56 8.13
N ILE A 571 13.82 22.63 9.43
CA ILE A 571 12.79 22.66 10.49
C ILE A 571 11.92 23.90 10.35
N GLU A 572 12.52 25.09 10.21
CA GLU A 572 11.80 26.35 10.09
C GLU A 572 10.87 26.37 8.85
N ALA A 573 11.35 25.85 7.71
CA ALA A 573 10.56 25.74 6.49
C ALA A 573 9.30 24.88 6.66
N ARG A 574 9.28 23.98 7.65
CA ARG A 574 8.15 23.10 7.97
C ARG A 574 7.23 23.65 9.07
N LYS A 575 7.36 24.93 9.44
CA LYS A 575 6.30 25.63 10.19
C LYS A 575 5.03 25.83 9.39
N SER A 576 5.08 25.81 8.06
CA SER A 576 3.90 25.80 7.21
C SER A 576 3.77 24.45 6.51
N VAL A 577 2.70 23.71 6.81
CA VAL A 577 2.39 22.41 6.19
C VAL A 577 0.93 22.35 5.77
N SER A 578 0.56 21.41 4.90
CA SER A 578 -0.85 21.21 4.58
C SER A 578 -1.61 20.59 5.77
N LEU A 579 -2.90 20.89 5.88
CA LEU A 579 -3.72 20.42 7.01
C LEU A 579 -3.78 18.88 7.11
N ASP A 580 -3.84 18.16 5.99
CA ASP A 580 -3.81 16.70 5.97
C ASP A 580 -2.51 16.13 6.56
N ARG A 581 -1.37 16.74 6.22
CA ARG A 581 -0.06 16.36 6.75
C ARG A 581 0.07 16.64 8.24
N PHE A 582 -0.47 17.77 8.70
CA PHE A 582 -0.55 18.10 10.12
C PHE A 582 -1.35 17.05 10.88
N ILE A 583 -2.57 16.73 10.43
CA ILE A 583 -3.44 15.73 11.05
C ILE A 583 -2.77 14.36 11.10
N PHE A 584 -2.18 13.93 9.99
CA PHE A 584 -1.46 12.67 9.91
C PHE A 584 -0.28 12.63 10.89
N ALA A 585 0.48 13.73 11.02
CA ALA A 585 1.63 13.84 11.90
C ALA A 585 1.30 13.68 13.39
N LEU A 586 0.07 14.02 13.81
CA LEU A 586 -0.37 13.84 15.20
C LEU A 586 -0.40 12.36 15.64
N GLY A 587 -0.44 11.42 14.70
CA GLY A 587 -0.38 9.99 14.99
C GLY A 587 -1.58 9.48 15.78
N ILE A 588 -2.75 10.11 15.59
CA ILE A 588 -4.01 9.74 16.25
C ILE A 588 -4.39 8.30 15.84
N PRO A 589 -4.79 7.43 16.79
CA PRO A 589 -5.29 6.09 16.46
C PRO A 589 -6.39 6.14 15.39
N GLU A 590 -6.39 5.17 14.47
CA GLU A 590 -7.38 5.06 13.39
C GLU A 590 -7.38 6.21 12.36
N ILE A 591 -6.46 7.18 12.47
CA ILE A 591 -6.29 8.28 11.52
C ILE A 591 -5.08 8.03 10.62
N GLY A 592 -5.33 7.44 9.46
CA GLY A 592 -4.35 7.28 8.38
C GLY A 592 -4.28 8.48 7.44
N GLU A 593 -3.44 8.39 6.40
CA GLU A 593 -3.26 9.47 5.41
C GLU A 593 -4.56 9.79 4.66
N ALA A 594 -5.35 8.77 4.31
CA ALA A 594 -6.64 8.94 3.63
C ALA A 594 -7.65 9.72 4.50
N SER A 595 -7.82 9.31 5.76
CA SER A 595 -8.71 9.99 6.71
C SER A 595 -8.22 11.42 7.01
N ALA A 596 -6.91 11.63 7.09
CA ALA A 596 -6.33 12.97 7.27
C ALA A 596 -6.65 13.89 6.07
N LYS A 597 -6.55 13.38 4.84
CA LYS A 597 -6.95 14.09 3.62
C LYS A 597 -8.45 14.37 3.58
N ALA A 598 -9.28 13.42 4.00
CA ALA A 598 -10.73 13.62 4.08
C ALA A 598 -11.08 14.72 5.10
N LEU A 599 -10.51 14.66 6.30
CA LEU A 599 -10.68 15.70 7.33
C LEU A 599 -10.24 17.08 6.83
N ALA A 600 -9.11 17.16 6.11
CA ALA A 600 -8.65 18.41 5.52
C ALA A 600 -9.63 19.01 4.49
N LYS A 601 -10.55 18.24 3.90
CA LYS A 601 -11.61 18.79 3.03
C LYS A 601 -12.71 19.47 3.83
N HIS A 602 -12.96 19.04 5.07
CA HIS A 602 -14.01 19.57 5.95
C HIS A 602 -13.61 20.85 6.67
N PHE A 603 -12.31 21.07 6.88
CA PHE A 603 -11.81 22.16 7.74
C PHE A 603 -10.77 23.01 7.02
N ASP A 604 -10.81 24.32 7.25
CA ASP A 604 -9.89 25.27 6.60
C ASP A 604 -8.48 25.25 7.21
N ASP A 605 -8.39 25.04 8.52
CA ASP A 605 -7.15 25.00 9.28
C ASP A 605 -7.30 24.16 10.56
N VAL A 606 -6.23 24.06 11.35
CA VAL A 606 -6.23 23.34 12.62
C VAL A 606 -7.23 23.89 13.63
N ARG A 607 -7.46 25.22 13.66
CA ARG A 607 -8.42 25.81 14.61
C ARG A 607 -9.85 25.42 14.25
N ALA A 608 -10.17 25.44 12.96
CA ALA A 608 -11.46 24.97 12.44
C ALA A 608 -11.66 23.47 12.67
N LEU A 609 -10.60 22.66 12.52
CA LEU A 609 -10.63 21.23 12.86
C LEU A 609 -10.96 21.00 14.32
N ILE A 610 -10.25 21.67 15.24
CA ILE A 610 -10.47 21.53 16.69
C ILE A 610 -11.92 21.89 17.04
N ALA A 611 -12.41 23.05 16.58
CA ALA A 611 -13.78 23.47 16.82
C ALA A 611 -14.82 22.50 16.22
N GLY A 612 -14.52 21.92 15.06
CA GLY A 612 -15.35 20.90 14.43
C GLY A 612 -15.44 19.61 15.23
N ILE A 613 -14.33 19.17 15.82
CA ILE A 613 -14.26 17.99 16.68
C ILE A 613 -14.98 18.25 18.00
N GLU A 614 -14.85 19.43 18.60
CA GLU A 614 -15.61 19.84 19.79
C GLU A 614 -17.12 19.84 19.51
N ALA A 615 -17.55 20.38 18.37
CA ALA A 615 -18.96 20.32 17.95
C ALA A 615 -19.44 18.88 17.70
N ALA A 616 -18.58 18.01 17.19
CA ALA A 616 -18.90 16.59 17.03
C ALA A 616 -18.98 15.86 18.38
N ARG A 617 -18.11 16.18 19.34
CA ARG A 617 -18.16 15.66 20.72
C ARG A 617 -19.47 16.04 21.39
N ASP A 618 -19.83 17.32 21.32
CA ASP A 618 -21.06 17.83 21.93
C ASP A 618 -22.32 17.31 21.22
N GLY A 619 -22.17 16.87 19.96
CA GLY A 619 -23.20 16.22 19.15
C GLY A 619 -23.20 14.69 19.23
N GLN A 620 -22.49 14.05 20.16
CA GLN A 620 -22.56 12.60 20.33
C GLN A 620 -23.97 12.16 20.74
N PRO A 621 -24.44 10.99 20.25
CA PRO A 621 -25.72 10.46 20.70
C PRO A 621 -25.66 10.12 22.20
N SER A 622 -26.76 10.38 22.91
CA SER A 622 -26.93 9.94 24.29
C SER A 622 -26.92 8.41 24.40
N GLU A 623 -26.66 7.90 25.61
CA GLU A 623 -26.76 6.47 25.93
C GLU A 623 -28.15 5.92 25.56
N ASP A 624 -29.23 6.62 25.92
CA ASP A 624 -30.61 6.22 25.56
C ASP A 624 -30.82 6.13 24.03
N TRP A 625 -30.25 7.05 23.25
CA TRP A 625 -30.30 6.99 21.78
C TRP A 625 -29.50 5.82 21.23
N ALA A 626 -28.25 5.67 21.68
CA ALA A 626 -27.34 4.63 21.24
C ALA A 626 -27.92 3.24 21.53
N GLU A 627 -28.42 3.02 22.74
CA GLU A 627 -29.05 1.76 23.14
C GLU A 627 -30.28 1.41 22.31
N LEU A 628 -31.19 2.38 22.12
CA LEU A 628 -32.39 2.15 21.31
C LEU A 628 -32.03 1.84 19.85
N SER A 629 -31.01 2.49 19.30
CA SER A 629 -30.52 2.24 17.94
C SER A 629 -29.78 0.90 17.78
N ALA A 630 -29.19 0.39 18.86
CA ALA A 630 -28.43 -0.87 18.88
C ALA A 630 -29.30 -2.12 19.09
N LEU A 631 -30.60 -1.96 19.38
CA LEU A 631 -31.51 -3.10 19.51
C LEU A 631 -31.65 -3.84 18.16
N HIS A 632 -31.01 -5.01 18.04
CA HIS A 632 -30.99 -5.81 16.81
C HIS A 632 -32.38 -6.11 16.20
N THR A 633 -33.44 -6.16 17.02
CA THR A 633 -34.82 -6.35 16.56
C THR A 633 -35.47 -5.10 15.96
N ILE A 634 -34.92 -3.92 16.25
CA ILE A 634 -35.44 -2.61 15.82
C ILE A 634 -34.65 -2.17 14.59
N GLY A 635 -35.18 -2.47 13.40
CA GLY A 635 -34.63 -1.93 12.15
C GLY A 635 -34.92 -0.44 11.98
N GLY A 636 -34.18 0.24 11.09
CA GLY A 636 -34.23 1.69 10.88
C GLY A 636 -35.64 2.28 10.69
N VAL A 637 -36.52 1.63 9.92
CA VAL A 637 -37.92 2.08 9.72
C VAL A 637 -38.74 2.06 11.02
N THR A 638 -38.44 1.13 11.93
CA THR A 638 -39.11 1.07 13.24
C THR A 638 -38.53 2.14 14.17
N PHE A 639 -37.21 2.32 14.14
CA PHE A 639 -36.53 3.38 14.89
C PHE A 639 -37.03 4.78 14.49
N GLU A 640 -37.13 5.07 13.19
CA GLU A 640 -37.69 6.34 12.68
C GLU A 640 -39.12 6.59 13.16
N ARG A 641 -39.98 5.56 13.16
CA ARG A 641 -41.36 5.69 13.67
C ARG A 641 -41.39 5.98 15.17
N LEU A 642 -40.51 5.36 15.97
CA LEU A 642 -40.37 5.66 17.39
C LEU A 642 -39.88 7.10 17.61
N MET A 643 -38.93 7.57 16.80
CA MET A 643 -38.44 8.95 16.84
C MET A 643 -39.45 9.97 16.32
N ALA A 644 -40.45 9.55 15.54
CA ALA A 644 -41.51 10.43 15.03
C ALA A 644 -42.71 10.63 15.99
N VAL A 645 -42.78 9.91 17.12
CA VAL A 645 -43.89 10.04 18.08
C VAL A 645 -43.95 11.44 18.69
N ASP A 646 -45.03 12.19 18.51
CA ASP A 646 -45.11 13.56 19.03
C ASP A 646 -45.17 13.64 20.57
N GLU A 647 -44.86 14.82 21.11
CA GLU A 647 -44.86 15.05 22.56
C GLU A 647 -46.25 14.91 23.19
N ALA A 648 -47.31 15.22 22.45
CA ALA A 648 -48.68 15.09 22.96
C ALA A 648 -49.02 13.62 23.26
N LYS A 649 -48.53 12.70 22.41
CA LYS A 649 -48.68 11.26 22.56
C LYS A 649 -47.75 10.68 23.63
N LEU A 650 -46.52 11.20 23.75
CA LEU A 650 -45.61 10.83 24.83
C LEU A 650 -46.13 11.27 26.20
N ALA A 651 -46.82 12.42 26.29
CA ALA A 651 -47.37 12.96 27.52
C ALA A 651 -48.73 12.35 27.94
N ASP A 652 -49.33 11.48 27.12
CA ASP A 652 -50.60 10.83 27.43
C ASP A 652 -50.38 9.59 28.33
N PRO A 653 -50.80 9.62 29.62
CA PRO A 653 -50.65 8.48 30.53
C PRO A 653 -51.53 7.28 30.16
N ALA A 654 -52.50 7.45 29.25
CA ALA A 654 -53.33 6.35 28.73
C ALA A 654 -52.72 5.67 27.49
N TRP A 655 -51.65 6.24 26.90
CA TRP A 655 -51.01 5.67 25.72
C TRP A 655 -50.38 4.32 26.05
N LYS A 656 -50.58 3.31 25.18
CA LYS A 656 -50.01 1.97 25.35
C LYS A 656 -49.05 1.68 24.19
N PRO A 657 -47.78 2.12 24.25
CA PRO A 657 -46.84 2.08 23.13
C PRO A 657 -46.67 0.69 22.52
N LEU A 658 -46.55 -0.35 23.35
CA LEU A 658 -46.40 -1.73 22.89
C LEU A 658 -47.65 -2.32 22.21
N ARG A 659 -48.81 -1.66 22.31
CA ARG A 659 -50.09 -2.06 21.69
C ARG A 659 -50.58 -1.06 20.64
N ASP A 660 -49.80 -0.03 20.37
CA ASP A 660 -50.14 1.00 19.40
C ASP A 660 -50.01 0.47 17.98
N GLY A 661 -51.13 0.44 17.25
CA GLY A 661 -51.20 -0.02 15.88
C GLY A 661 -50.44 0.89 14.90
N GLU A 662 -50.29 2.18 15.21
CA GLU A 662 -49.61 3.16 14.35
C GLU A 662 -48.10 2.97 14.34
N LEU A 663 -47.52 2.47 15.44
CA LEU A 663 -46.10 2.11 15.50
C LEU A 663 -45.79 0.85 14.68
N GLY A 664 -46.79 0.01 14.39
CA GLY A 664 -46.65 -1.20 13.57
C GLY A 664 -45.57 -2.16 14.09
N LEU A 665 -45.40 -2.26 15.42
CA LEU A 665 -44.40 -3.10 16.07
C LEU A 665 -44.72 -4.59 15.87
N LYS A 666 -43.74 -5.39 15.44
CA LYS A 666 -43.82 -6.85 15.36
C LYS A 666 -43.71 -7.51 16.74
N ALA A 667 -44.13 -8.77 16.85
CA ALA A 667 -44.16 -9.48 18.14
C ALA A 667 -42.79 -9.53 18.84
N ASN A 668 -41.72 -9.84 18.11
CA ASN A 668 -40.35 -9.84 18.62
C ASN A 668 -39.86 -8.44 19.05
N GLN A 669 -40.25 -7.39 18.33
CA GLN A 669 -39.92 -6.00 18.68
C GLN A 669 -40.58 -5.57 19.99
N ARG A 670 -41.85 -5.96 20.20
CA ARG A 670 -42.56 -5.68 21.45
C ARG A 670 -41.92 -6.40 22.64
N VAL A 671 -41.42 -7.62 22.44
CA VAL A 671 -40.69 -8.37 23.48
C VAL A 671 -39.40 -7.64 23.85
N ALA A 672 -38.57 -7.28 22.87
CA ALA A 672 -37.30 -6.59 23.12
C ALA A 672 -37.49 -5.22 23.81
N LEU A 673 -38.47 -4.42 23.36
CA LEU A 673 -38.76 -3.12 23.98
C LEU A 673 -39.34 -3.28 25.39
N ARG A 674 -40.15 -4.32 25.65
CA ARG A 674 -40.67 -4.65 26.98
C ARG A 674 -39.58 -5.07 27.95
N GLU A 675 -38.69 -5.95 27.51
CA GLU A 675 -37.57 -6.43 28.32
C GLU A 675 -36.65 -5.29 28.73
N ARG A 676 -36.44 -4.30 27.85
CA ARG A 676 -35.56 -3.16 28.11
C ARG A 676 -36.21 -2.04 28.93
N TYR A 677 -37.43 -1.65 28.59
CA TYR A 677 -38.07 -0.42 29.11
C TYR A 677 -39.31 -0.68 29.97
N GLY A 678 -39.70 -1.94 30.19
CA GLY A 678 -40.86 -2.33 30.97
C GLY A 678 -42.19 -2.33 30.19
N GLU A 679 -43.28 -2.66 30.88
CA GLU A 679 -44.65 -2.63 30.31
C GLU A 679 -45.37 -1.29 30.50
N GLU A 680 -44.84 -0.41 31.35
CA GLU A 680 -45.47 0.86 31.69
C GLU A 680 -45.18 1.94 30.64
N ALA A 681 -46.23 2.67 30.26
CA ALA A 681 -46.15 3.72 29.25
C ALA A 681 -45.22 4.86 29.65
N GLU A 682 -45.15 5.18 30.94
CA GLU A 682 -44.35 6.27 31.49
C GLU A 682 -42.85 6.02 31.32
N GLY A 683 -42.38 4.81 31.65
CA GLY A 683 -40.97 4.43 31.47
C GLY A 683 -40.51 4.42 30.02
N PHE A 684 -41.37 3.92 29.12
CA PHE A 684 -41.08 3.90 27.68
C PHE A 684 -41.12 5.30 27.04
N ALA A 685 -42.12 6.11 27.40
CA ALA A 685 -42.24 7.48 26.90
C ALA A 685 -41.06 8.34 27.36
N GLU A 686 -40.63 8.20 28.61
CA GLU A 686 -39.48 8.94 29.13
C GLU A 686 -38.16 8.51 28.48
N ALA A 687 -37.96 7.20 28.24
CA ALA A 687 -36.81 6.72 27.48
C ALA A 687 -36.80 7.29 26.04
N LEU A 688 -37.96 7.35 25.38
CA LEU A 688 -38.07 7.97 24.06
C LEU A 688 -37.80 9.48 24.10
N ARG A 689 -38.25 10.21 25.12
CA ARG A 689 -37.92 11.64 25.28
C ARG A 689 -36.42 11.86 25.43
N ARG A 690 -35.76 11.08 26.31
CA ARG A 690 -34.31 11.19 26.52
C ARG A 690 -33.53 10.82 25.27
N ALA A 691 -33.90 9.75 24.58
CA ALA A 691 -33.32 9.39 23.29
C ALA A 691 -33.48 10.53 22.28
N LYS A 692 -34.69 11.07 22.09
CA LYS A 692 -34.95 12.20 21.18
C LYS A 692 -34.14 13.45 21.52
N ALA A 693 -34.03 13.78 22.80
CA ALA A 693 -33.27 14.94 23.27
C ALA A 693 -31.76 14.76 23.04
N GLY A 694 -31.26 13.53 23.11
CA GLY A 694 -29.88 13.16 22.86
C GLY A 694 -29.65 12.53 21.48
N ALA A 695 -30.37 13.00 20.45
CA ALA A 695 -30.09 12.60 19.07
C ALA A 695 -28.73 13.15 18.62
N PRO A 696 -28.01 12.44 17.72
CA PRO A 696 -26.70 12.87 17.28
C PRO A 696 -26.79 14.19 16.51
N GLY A 697 -25.91 15.13 16.84
CA GLY A 697 -25.80 16.43 16.23
C GLY A 697 -25.25 16.39 14.81
N GLU A 698 -25.47 17.46 14.06
CA GLU A 698 -25.09 17.53 12.64
C GLU A 698 -23.57 17.38 12.43
N ALA A 699 -22.75 17.96 13.30
CA ALA A 699 -21.29 17.87 13.22
C ALA A 699 -20.80 16.42 13.40
N PHE A 700 -21.37 15.69 14.37
CA PHE A 700 -21.08 14.28 14.58
C PHE A 700 -21.49 13.44 13.36
N LEU A 701 -22.74 13.60 12.91
CA LEU A 701 -23.27 12.88 11.75
C LEU A 701 -22.47 13.15 10.47
N ARG A 702 -21.99 14.38 10.27
CA ARG A 702 -21.18 14.76 9.12
C ARG A 702 -19.85 14.01 9.07
N LEU A 703 -19.15 13.89 10.20
CA LEU A 703 -17.88 13.16 10.27
C LEU A 703 -18.11 11.64 10.23
N THR A 704 -19.09 11.12 10.96
CA THR A 704 -19.37 9.67 10.98
C THR A 704 -19.95 9.16 9.66
N GLY A 705 -20.60 10.03 8.89
CA GLY A 705 -21.20 9.71 7.60
C GLY A 705 -20.25 9.82 6.41
N ASP A 706 -19.04 10.35 6.61
CA ASP A 706 -17.99 10.38 5.60
C ASP A 706 -17.34 8.99 5.50
N SER A 707 -17.23 8.44 4.29
CA SER A 707 -16.70 7.08 4.07
C SER A 707 -15.24 6.92 4.47
N ASP A 708 -14.46 8.00 4.38
CA ASP A 708 -13.01 7.98 4.63
C ASP A 708 -12.68 8.33 6.10
N ILE A 709 -13.67 8.77 6.89
CA ILE A 709 -13.55 9.09 8.32
C ILE A 709 -14.32 8.07 9.16
N GLY A 710 -15.63 7.96 8.99
CA GLY A 710 -16.48 7.02 9.71
C GLY A 710 -16.54 7.23 11.23
N THR A 711 -17.34 6.41 11.90
CA THR A 711 -17.59 6.54 13.36
C THR A 711 -16.35 6.27 14.20
N VAL A 712 -15.56 5.24 13.86
CA VAL A 712 -14.39 4.83 14.65
C VAL A 712 -13.32 5.92 14.67
N ALA A 713 -13.02 6.52 13.52
CA ALA A 713 -12.03 7.59 13.44
C ALA A 713 -12.57 8.89 14.08
N THR A 714 -13.87 9.19 13.93
CA THR A 714 -14.52 10.33 14.61
C THR A 714 -14.40 10.21 16.13
N LEU A 715 -14.68 9.04 16.70
CA LEU A 715 -14.54 8.82 18.15
C LEU A 715 -13.07 8.88 18.58
N SER A 716 -12.14 8.37 17.77
CA SER A 716 -10.71 8.46 18.06
C SER A 716 -10.20 9.90 18.07
N LEU A 717 -10.71 10.77 17.18
CA LEU A 717 -10.45 12.21 17.18
C LEU A 717 -11.02 12.87 18.45
N ILE A 718 -12.26 12.57 18.81
CA ILE A 718 -12.89 13.11 20.01
C ILE A 718 -12.08 12.72 21.25
N HIS A 719 -11.77 11.43 21.41
CA HIS A 719 -10.96 10.94 22.53
C HIS A 719 -9.58 11.61 22.56
N PHE A 720 -8.91 11.73 21.42
CA PHE A 720 -7.61 12.41 21.35
C PHE A 720 -7.69 13.85 21.82
N PHE A 721 -8.68 14.63 21.33
CA PHE A 721 -8.85 16.01 21.71
C PHE A 721 -9.51 16.20 23.09
N ASP A 722 -10.12 15.20 23.71
CA ASP A 722 -10.61 15.26 25.10
C ASP A 722 -9.50 15.05 26.14
N GLU A 723 -8.39 14.47 25.72
CA GLU A 723 -7.20 14.39 26.55
C GLU A 723 -6.48 15.74 26.65
N THR A 724 -6.34 16.25 27.88
CA THR A 724 -5.74 17.58 28.14
C THR A 724 -4.32 17.69 27.59
N HIS A 725 -3.50 16.67 27.78
CA HIS A 725 -2.11 16.65 27.35
C HIS A 725 -1.94 16.69 25.82
N ASN A 726 -2.89 16.12 25.06
CA ASN A 726 -2.87 16.17 23.60
C ASN A 726 -3.24 17.56 23.08
N ARG A 727 -4.25 18.20 23.69
CA ARG A 727 -4.59 19.60 23.41
C ARG A 727 -3.41 20.53 23.69
N GLU A 728 -2.72 20.35 24.81
CA GLU A 728 -1.52 21.11 25.17
C GLU A 728 -0.39 20.90 24.16
N ALA A 729 -0.17 19.67 23.69
CA ALA A 729 0.85 19.37 22.67
C ALA A 729 0.53 20.03 21.31
N VAL A 730 -0.74 20.03 20.90
CA VAL A 730 -1.20 20.72 19.68
C VAL A 730 -1.06 22.24 19.83
N GLU A 731 -1.45 22.81 20.97
CA GLU A 731 -1.28 24.24 21.23
C GLU A 731 0.19 24.64 21.25
N ALA A 732 1.07 23.82 21.85
CA ALA A 732 2.50 24.05 21.85
C ALA A 732 3.10 24.10 20.43
N LEU A 733 2.59 23.30 19.48
CA LEU A 733 2.97 23.39 18.06
C LEU A 733 2.54 24.73 17.46
N LEU A 734 1.28 25.14 17.69
CA LEU A 734 0.75 26.40 17.18
C LEU A 734 1.52 27.61 17.75
N GLU A 735 1.81 27.60 19.05
CA GLU A 735 2.64 28.62 19.71
C GLU A 735 4.08 28.64 19.22
N ALA A 736 4.62 27.50 18.77
CA ALA A 736 5.94 27.44 18.12
C ALA A 736 5.94 28.01 16.68
N GLY A 737 4.78 28.51 16.21
CA GLY A 737 4.61 29.13 14.90
C GLY A 737 4.21 28.14 13.80
N VAL A 738 3.81 26.92 14.16
CA VAL A 738 3.27 25.97 13.17
C VAL A 738 1.88 26.44 12.73
N SER A 739 1.66 26.48 11.42
CA SER A 739 0.42 26.86 10.78
C SER A 739 0.09 25.87 9.66
N THR A 740 -1.20 25.74 9.37
CA THR A 740 -1.67 24.87 8.29
C THR A 740 -2.27 25.66 7.14
N THR A 741 -1.96 25.23 5.92
CA THR A 741 -2.64 25.69 4.72
C THR A 741 -3.60 24.62 4.21
N ASN A 742 -4.74 25.04 3.67
CA ASN A 742 -5.61 24.17 2.92
C ASN A 742 -5.71 24.69 1.47
N GLU A 743 -5.22 23.91 0.51
CA GLU A 743 -5.47 24.18 -0.90
C GLU A 743 -6.90 23.70 -1.22
N ARG A 744 -7.92 24.51 -0.87
CA ARG A 744 -9.26 24.29 -1.42
C ARG A 744 -9.17 24.43 -2.93
N ALA A 745 -9.64 23.42 -3.67
CA ALA A 745 -9.91 23.57 -5.09
C ALA A 745 -10.76 24.84 -5.29
N ALA A 746 -10.39 25.67 -6.28
CA ALA A 746 -11.07 26.94 -6.54
C ALA A 746 -12.59 26.71 -6.66
N PRO A 747 -13.44 27.62 -6.15
CA PRO A 747 -14.88 27.47 -6.25
C PRO A 747 -15.30 27.36 -7.72
N PRO A 748 -16.34 26.56 -8.02
CA PRO A 748 -16.79 26.33 -9.40
C PRO A 748 -17.17 27.65 -10.09
N PRO A 749 -16.99 27.76 -11.41
CA PRO A 749 -17.36 28.96 -12.17
C PRO A 749 -18.82 29.34 -11.94
N SER A 750 -19.11 30.64 -11.73
CA SER A 750 -20.46 31.14 -11.42
C SER A 750 -21.50 30.89 -12.51
N SER A 751 -21.06 30.57 -13.74
CA SER A 751 -21.89 30.33 -14.92
C SER A 751 -21.96 28.85 -15.36
N SER A 752 -21.61 27.91 -14.48
CA SER A 752 -21.64 26.48 -14.84
C SER A 752 -23.08 26.00 -15.15
N PRO A 753 -23.32 25.36 -16.31
CA PRO A 753 -24.64 24.85 -16.71
C PRO A 753 -25.09 23.60 -15.95
N VAL A 754 -24.19 23.01 -15.15
CA VAL A 754 -24.42 21.79 -14.36
C VAL A 754 -24.36 22.03 -12.85
N LYS A 755 -24.20 23.30 -12.44
CA LYS A 755 -24.19 23.69 -11.03
C LYS A 755 -25.48 23.24 -10.33
N ASP A 756 -25.32 22.64 -9.16
CA ASP A 756 -26.35 22.09 -8.26
C ASP A 756 -27.21 20.95 -8.85
N LYS A 757 -26.87 20.43 -10.05
CA LYS A 757 -27.58 19.32 -10.68
C LYS A 757 -27.04 17.97 -10.25
N ILE A 758 -27.91 16.96 -10.20
CA ILE A 758 -27.53 15.56 -9.96
C ILE A 758 -27.26 14.87 -11.30
N VAL A 759 -26.01 14.49 -11.54
CA VAL A 759 -25.53 13.85 -12.78
C VAL A 759 -25.17 12.39 -12.53
N VAL A 760 -25.56 11.49 -13.42
CA VAL A 760 -25.18 10.07 -13.39
C VAL A 760 -24.46 9.71 -14.69
N PHE A 761 -23.26 9.15 -14.58
CA PHE A 761 -22.53 8.60 -15.73
C PHE A 761 -22.79 7.10 -15.83
N THR A 762 -23.15 6.62 -17.02
CA THR A 762 -23.42 5.20 -17.27
C THR A 762 -22.89 4.75 -18.64
N GLY A 763 -22.62 3.45 -18.78
CA GLY A 763 -21.95 2.90 -19.96
C GLY A 763 -20.44 3.13 -19.95
N THR A 764 -19.76 2.61 -20.96
CA THR A 764 -18.35 2.88 -21.24
C THR A 764 -18.23 4.31 -21.77
N LEU A 765 -17.48 5.17 -21.07
CA LEU A 765 -17.13 6.49 -21.58
C LEU A 765 -15.85 6.33 -22.42
N GLU A 766 -15.90 6.74 -23.68
CA GLU A 766 -14.85 6.54 -24.68
C GLU A 766 -13.89 7.72 -24.78
N LYS A 767 -14.30 8.93 -24.37
CA LYS A 767 -13.52 10.18 -24.50
C LYS A 767 -12.93 10.67 -23.18
N MET A 768 -13.48 10.25 -22.05
CA MET A 768 -12.91 10.49 -20.73
C MET A 768 -13.17 9.30 -19.80
N THR A 769 -12.34 9.12 -18.80
CA THR A 769 -12.60 8.14 -17.74
C THR A 769 -13.80 8.58 -16.90
N ARG A 770 -14.50 7.62 -16.29
CA ARG A 770 -15.63 7.93 -15.40
C ARG A 770 -15.20 8.78 -14.19
N SER A 771 -13.97 8.61 -13.73
CA SER A 771 -13.38 9.44 -12.67
C SER A 771 -13.18 10.87 -13.14
N GLU A 772 -12.60 11.09 -14.33
CA GLU A 772 -12.47 12.44 -14.92
C GLU A 772 -13.84 13.09 -15.18
N ALA A 773 -14.83 12.32 -15.61
CA ALA A 773 -16.19 12.81 -15.81
C ALA A 773 -16.83 13.26 -14.48
N LYS A 774 -16.61 12.48 -13.41
CA LYS A 774 -17.08 12.80 -12.06
C LYS A 774 -16.38 14.04 -11.51
N GLU A 775 -15.06 14.07 -11.58
CA GLU A 775 -14.25 15.21 -11.12
C GLU A 775 -14.58 16.49 -11.88
N ARG A 776 -14.74 16.43 -13.21
CA ARG A 776 -15.18 17.58 -14.01
C ARG A 776 -16.58 18.05 -13.63
N ALA A 777 -17.52 17.13 -13.42
CA ALA A 777 -18.87 17.48 -13.00
C ALA A 777 -18.87 18.15 -11.62
N GLU A 778 -18.13 17.61 -10.65
CA GLU A 778 -17.99 18.13 -9.29
C GLU A 778 -17.25 19.48 -9.27
N ALA A 779 -16.19 19.63 -10.06
CA ALA A 779 -15.45 20.89 -10.25
C ALA A 779 -16.31 21.99 -10.90
N LEU A 780 -17.37 21.61 -11.60
CA LEU A 780 -18.37 22.51 -12.17
C LEU A 780 -19.59 22.70 -11.25
N GLY A 781 -19.56 22.14 -10.03
CA GLY A 781 -20.59 22.31 -9.00
C GLY A 781 -21.77 21.35 -9.11
N ALA A 782 -21.67 20.28 -9.90
CA ALA A 782 -22.69 19.22 -9.95
C ALA A 782 -22.49 18.20 -8.81
N LYS A 783 -23.55 17.47 -8.46
CA LYS A 783 -23.51 16.32 -7.56
C LYS A 783 -23.55 15.04 -8.38
N VAL A 784 -22.57 14.15 -8.21
CA VAL A 784 -22.52 12.91 -8.99
C VAL A 784 -23.11 11.76 -8.19
N SER A 785 -24.11 11.07 -8.76
CA SER A 785 -24.77 9.92 -8.14
C SER A 785 -24.41 8.62 -8.85
N GLY A 786 -24.31 7.53 -8.08
CA GLY A 786 -24.11 6.18 -8.61
C GLY A 786 -25.39 5.52 -9.15
N SER A 787 -26.56 6.03 -8.75
CA SER A 787 -27.88 5.49 -9.11
C SER A 787 -28.79 6.54 -9.74
N VAL A 788 -29.68 6.08 -10.62
CA VAL A 788 -30.68 6.93 -11.26
C VAL A 788 -31.96 6.89 -10.44
N SER A 789 -32.48 8.05 -10.07
CA SER A 789 -33.73 8.21 -9.32
C SER A 789 -34.58 9.32 -9.93
N LYS A 790 -35.78 9.54 -9.39
CA LYS A 790 -36.61 10.71 -9.76
C LYS A 790 -35.96 12.07 -9.45
N LYS A 791 -34.92 12.11 -8.60
CA LYS A 791 -34.17 13.33 -8.28
C LYS A 791 -32.96 13.54 -9.20
N THR A 792 -32.66 12.60 -10.09
CA THR A 792 -31.55 12.75 -11.04
C THR A 792 -31.94 13.75 -12.13
N ASP A 793 -31.09 14.74 -12.38
CA ASP A 793 -31.35 15.79 -13.38
C ASP A 793 -30.82 15.42 -14.76
N LEU A 794 -29.70 14.70 -14.82
CA LEU A 794 -29.02 14.37 -16.07
C LEU A 794 -28.33 13.00 -16.00
N VAL A 795 -28.44 12.23 -17.07
CA VAL A 795 -27.67 10.99 -17.28
C VAL A 795 -26.80 11.15 -18.52
N VAL A 796 -25.50 10.91 -18.38
CA VAL A 796 -24.56 10.85 -19.49
C VAL A 796 -24.31 9.38 -19.80
N ALA A 797 -24.72 8.95 -21.00
CA ALA A 797 -24.74 7.55 -21.39
C ALA A 797 -23.77 7.28 -22.55
N GLY A 798 -22.75 6.45 -22.28
CA GLY A 798 -21.87 5.88 -23.30
C GLY A 798 -22.29 4.46 -23.72
N PRO A 799 -21.58 3.83 -24.67
CA PRO A 799 -21.89 2.47 -25.14
C PRO A 799 -22.02 1.46 -23.99
N GLY A 800 -23.06 0.62 -24.04
CA GLY A 800 -23.31 -0.39 -23.00
C GLY A 800 -23.98 0.12 -21.72
N ALA A 801 -24.64 1.29 -21.74
CA ALA A 801 -25.27 1.94 -20.58
C ALA A 801 -26.38 1.17 -19.81
N GLY A 802 -26.76 -0.03 -20.25
CA GLY A 802 -27.44 -1.06 -19.46
C GLY A 802 -28.66 -0.60 -18.64
N SER A 803 -28.75 -1.07 -17.39
CA SER A 803 -29.89 -0.88 -16.49
C SER A 803 -30.16 0.58 -16.10
N LYS A 804 -29.11 1.40 -15.94
CA LYS A 804 -29.25 2.81 -15.57
C LYS A 804 -29.84 3.66 -16.70
N LEU A 805 -29.59 3.31 -17.96
CA LEU A 805 -30.27 3.95 -19.09
C LEU A 805 -31.77 3.62 -19.09
N ALA A 806 -32.14 2.37 -18.78
CA ALA A 806 -33.54 1.96 -18.64
C ALA A 806 -34.22 2.67 -17.45
N ASP A 807 -33.52 2.83 -16.32
CA ASP A 807 -34.02 3.57 -15.15
C ASP A 807 -34.19 5.06 -15.44
N ALA A 808 -33.29 5.66 -16.22
CA ALA A 808 -33.42 7.05 -16.67
C ALA A 808 -34.67 7.25 -17.54
N GLN A 809 -34.92 6.34 -18.48
CA GLN A 809 -36.11 6.35 -19.32
C GLN A 809 -37.39 6.16 -18.50
N LYS A 810 -37.38 5.24 -17.53
CA LYS A 810 -38.49 4.99 -16.60
C LYS A 810 -38.83 6.19 -15.72
N HIS A 811 -37.83 6.95 -15.31
CA HIS A 811 -38.00 8.13 -14.47
C HIS A 811 -38.14 9.44 -15.25
N GLY A 812 -38.08 9.42 -16.58
CA GLY A 812 -38.18 10.61 -17.43
C GLY A 812 -36.99 11.57 -17.30
N VAL A 813 -35.83 11.05 -16.90
CA VAL A 813 -34.61 11.85 -16.68
C VAL A 813 -33.94 12.14 -18.03
N LYS A 814 -33.39 13.34 -18.20
CA LYS A 814 -32.70 13.75 -19.44
C LYS A 814 -31.46 12.88 -19.65
N VAL A 815 -31.34 12.26 -20.81
CA VAL A 815 -30.16 11.48 -21.22
C VAL A 815 -29.42 12.19 -22.35
N ILE A 816 -28.11 12.32 -22.24
CA ILE A 816 -27.24 12.88 -23.28
C ILE A 816 -26.05 11.95 -23.56
N THR A 817 -25.44 12.10 -24.74
CA THR A 817 -24.21 11.38 -25.07
C THR A 817 -23.00 12.01 -24.38
N GLU A 818 -21.88 11.30 -24.37
CA GLU A 818 -20.60 11.85 -23.89
C GLU A 818 -20.16 13.09 -24.68
N ASP A 819 -20.45 13.13 -25.99
CA ASP A 819 -20.15 14.26 -26.87
C ASP A 819 -20.97 15.49 -26.49
N ASP A 820 -22.26 15.28 -26.25
CA ASP A 820 -23.16 16.34 -25.80
C ASP A 820 -22.81 16.83 -24.40
N TRP A 821 -22.29 15.94 -23.54
CA TRP A 821 -21.79 16.31 -22.21
C TRP A 821 -20.58 17.23 -22.30
N LEU A 822 -19.60 16.91 -23.15
CA LEU A 822 -18.44 17.77 -23.40
C LEU A 822 -18.87 19.14 -23.92
N VAL A 823 -19.76 19.19 -24.90
CA VAL A 823 -20.31 20.46 -25.43
C VAL A 823 -21.07 21.25 -24.36
N LEU A 824 -21.80 20.56 -23.47
CA LEU A 824 -22.55 21.20 -22.40
C LEU A 824 -21.64 21.87 -21.38
N ILE A 825 -20.49 21.27 -21.06
CA ILE A 825 -19.59 21.77 -20.01
C ILE A 825 -18.48 22.71 -20.49
N GLY A 826 -18.31 22.84 -21.82
CA GLY A 826 -17.33 23.76 -22.44
C GLY A 826 -16.08 23.04 -22.90
#